data_AF-A0A4Y7ISB6-F1
#
_entry.id   AF-A0A4Y7ISB6-F1
#
_cell.length_a   1.000
_cell.length_b   1.000
_cell.length_c   1.000
_cell.angle_alpha   90.00
_cell.angle_beta   90.00
_cell.angle_gamma   90.00
#
_symmetry.space_group_name_H-M   'P 1'
#
loop_
_entity.id
_entity.type
_entity.pdbx_description
1 polymer ?
#
loop_
_entity_poly.entity_id
_entity_poly.type
_entity_poly.pdbx_seq_one_letter_code
_entity_poly.pdbx_strand_id
1 'polypeptide(L)'
;MPIYKIRGINVDFPFEAYDCQIVYMEKVIESLQTKSNALLESPTGTGKTLCLLCATLAWRKSLGAFSHGVSAFKGKGNKDDGPSSQSEKKQTGLPTIVYTSRTHSQLQQVIQELKRTNYRPKMTVLGSREQLCIHDDVQMLQGKAQTNACHFICKKRECKHQRQVPDYLKGNPYLGDEPVDIEDLVNIGRSHGACPYYVSRELHKVVDIVFAPYNYLIDHGNRGSLAIDFQNSVLIFDEAHNLEGICADAASFDLPSGLLTACISEAKKCIDLAVARRAIEQSNEKSLNPDNFAILKALLLKLEKRIAEVSIDSKELGFTRPGPYIYELLAKLNITHETSNMLIDIIENASLLLEDAESATESGSNTNKQKSTTACRLESMSDILKTIFNNGEMAHSKSYRVHVQEVEAYGSESFKAKKTSKTLSWWCFNPGITMVEFSKLGVGSIILTSGTLSPLDSFAQELKLEFPIRLENPHVISAYQIWAGVVSSGPSARSFNSSYRNRDSIEYKQELGNAIANFARIVPDGLLVFFPSYYLLDQCIGCWKDLGHAGSTNSTTIWERICKNKQPVVEPRQSSLFSSAIEDYVTKLKDSSTSGAIFFAVCRGKVSEGLDFADHAGRAVIIIGMPFAMRNEPKVRLKREYMDQQALSHKNGQKGLTGEEWYSQQASRAVNQAVGRVIRHRDDYGAIIFCDERFAYPNNQKQMSLWMQPHIKCYSKFGEAVFTLTRSHATNAMLNERMQEPIEKDSLSAPQSSNLVHGNSGGVKVNESLDMFSTMKTQRRSATSTENNGSEGLLSSVLAASRSNISNHMERVVAANQSILSPHVHSSPSTFNHLRGLHRVNKLQTSSSNSERNDLPYQKSEVVDLTSNSHWDEQLITSKFIVSQCKSEGLDDNSIRIIGMQHAQVDTLVVLEDDIRTEKTDLKHKHVSTGPAPSGEETRGANFLIKVQEKLTPEEYKEFVGYMKALKSKTMKINDVLQSIVKLFSTPERFLLLTRFKDFVPAKYRPMYEQYLKNS
;
A
#
# COMPACT_ATOMS: atom_id res chain seq x y z
N MET A 1 2.23 -13.00 35.36
CA MET A 1 2.95 -12.06 34.49
C MET A 1 4.23 -11.65 35.22
N PRO A 2 5.42 -11.89 34.65
CA PRO A 2 6.67 -11.40 35.23
C PRO A 2 6.72 -9.86 35.34
N ILE A 3 7.53 -9.34 36.26
CA ILE A 3 7.74 -7.90 36.44
C ILE A 3 9.22 -7.58 36.26
N TYR A 4 9.53 -6.77 35.26
CA TYR A 4 10.88 -6.34 34.91
C TYR A 4 11.14 -4.92 35.41
N LYS A 5 12.20 -4.72 36.21
CA LYS A 5 12.56 -3.39 36.74
C LYS A 5 13.51 -2.66 35.78
N ILE A 6 12.94 -1.96 34.81
CA ILE A 6 13.66 -1.31 33.69
C ILE A 6 13.76 0.19 33.95
N ARG A 7 14.98 0.73 34.04
CA ARG A 7 15.28 2.15 34.35
C ARG A 7 14.52 2.71 35.57
N GLY A 8 14.34 1.88 36.60
CA GLY A 8 13.58 2.21 37.81
C GLY A 8 12.06 2.03 37.72
N ILE A 9 11.51 1.78 36.53
CA ILE A 9 10.09 1.51 36.31
C ILE A 9 9.83 0.00 36.44
N ASN A 10 8.77 -0.39 37.15
CA ASN A 10 8.32 -1.78 37.19
C ASN A 10 7.38 -2.05 36.00
N VAL A 11 7.87 -2.76 34.99
CA VAL A 11 7.11 -3.18 33.82
C VAL A 11 6.54 -4.58 34.08
N ASP A 12 5.25 -4.64 34.36
CA ASP A 12 4.46 -5.87 34.27
C ASP A 12 4.38 -6.28 32.79
N PHE A 13 4.76 -7.53 32.46
CA PHE A 13 4.82 -8.05 31.09
C PHE A 13 4.16 -9.45 31.05
N PRO A 14 3.28 -9.76 30.09
CA PRO A 14 2.44 -10.94 30.19
C PRO A 14 3.17 -12.29 30.02
N PHE A 15 4.38 -12.28 29.47
CA PHE A 15 5.20 -13.46 29.19
C PHE A 15 6.59 -13.32 29.81
N GLU A 16 7.43 -14.34 29.68
CA GLU A 16 8.87 -14.16 29.88
C GLU A 16 9.45 -13.36 28.70
N ALA A 17 10.11 -12.25 29.00
CA ALA A 17 10.66 -11.35 27.99
C ALA A 17 12.02 -11.84 27.49
N TYR A 18 12.23 -11.76 26.17
CA TYR A 18 13.55 -11.98 25.56
C TYR A 18 14.50 -10.80 25.82
N ASP A 19 15.81 -11.01 25.78
CA ASP A 19 16.80 -9.94 26.03
C ASP A 19 16.59 -8.71 25.12
N CYS A 20 16.32 -8.93 23.83
CA CYS A 20 16.03 -7.85 22.88
C CYS A 20 14.70 -7.14 23.17
N GLN A 21 13.73 -7.78 23.83
CA GLN A 21 12.51 -7.13 24.32
C GLN A 21 12.81 -6.26 25.54
N ILE A 22 13.68 -6.70 26.45
CA ILE A 22 14.13 -5.91 27.60
C ILE A 22 14.86 -4.66 27.12
N VAL A 23 15.79 -4.78 26.17
CA VAL A 23 16.50 -3.63 25.55
C VAL A 23 15.54 -2.70 24.80
N TYR A 24 14.54 -3.24 24.10
CA TYR A 24 13.50 -2.43 23.44
C TYR A 24 12.68 -1.63 24.45
N MET A 25 12.19 -2.29 25.52
CA MET A 25 11.46 -1.63 26.60
C MET A 25 12.33 -0.60 27.33
N GLU A 26 13.64 -0.84 27.47
CA GLU A 26 14.57 0.15 28.00
C GLU A 26 14.62 1.41 27.12
N LYS A 27 14.80 1.27 25.80
CA LYS A 27 14.89 2.41 24.89
C LYS A 27 13.59 3.21 24.78
N VAL A 28 12.44 2.54 24.90
CA VAL A 28 11.13 3.22 25.07
C VAL A 28 11.10 4.02 26.37
N ILE A 29 11.44 3.42 27.53
CA ILE A 29 11.39 4.12 28.82
C ILE A 29 12.42 5.27 28.88
N GLU A 30 13.59 5.10 28.27
CA GLU A 30 14.59 6.17 28.12
C GLU A 30 14.01 7.38 27.38
N SER A 31 13.37 7.16 26.23
CA SER A 31 12.73 8.19 25.40
C SER A 31 11.65 8.97 26.13
N LEU A 32 10.90 8.30 26.99
CA LEU A 32 9.83 8.88 27.78
C LEU A 32 10.36 9.61 29.04
N GLN A 33 11.45 9.12 29.64
CA GLN A 33 12.13 9.77 30.76
C GLN A 33 12.87 11.05 30.34
N THR A 34 13.56 11.04 29.19
CA THR A 34 14.38 12.18 28.73
C THR A 34 13.62 13.19 27.88
N LYS A 35 12.33 12.93 27.56
CA LYS A 35 11.52 13.72 26.60
C LYS A 35 12.26 13.89 25.27
N SER A 36 12.64 12.76 24.68
CA SER A 36 13.47 12.73 23.46
C SER A 36 12.90 11.73 22.47
N ASN A 37 12.95 12.06 21.18
CA ASN A 37 12.40 11.18 20.14
C ASN A 37 13.22 9.89 20.01
N ALA A 38 12.55 8.79 19.66
CA ALA A 38 13.16 7.50 19.46
C ALA A 38 12.85 6.92 18.07
N LEU A 39 13.84 6.22 17.50
CA LEU A 39 13.73 5.51 16.22
C LEU A 39 14.16 4.05 16.42
N LEU A 40 13.18 3.15 16.50
CA LEU A 40 13.36 1.78 17.01
C LEU A 40 12.98 0.74 15.95
N GLU A 41 13.96 0.08 15.33
CA GLU A 41 13.72 -1.14 14.55
C GLU A 41 13.75 -2.37 15.47
N SER A 42 12.72 -3.21 15.38
CA SER A 42 12.71 -4.54 15.98
C SER A 42 12.01 -5.52 15.04
N PRO A 43 12.64 -6.63 14.62
CA PRO A 43 12.11 -7.50 13.57
C PRO A 43 10.71 -8.07 13.84
N THR A 44 10.06 -8.58 12.81
CA THR A 44 8.80 -9.34 12.94
C THR A 44 8.94 -10.51 13.92
N GLY A 45 7.87 -10.87 14.61
CA GLY A 45 7.88 -11.93 15.63
C GLY A 45 8.60 -11.61 16.95
N THR A 46 9.32 -10.48 17.06
CA THR A 46 10.00 -10.08 18.31
C THR A 46 9.06 -9.53 19.40
N GLY A 47 7.74 -9.46 19.18
CA GLY A 47 6.78 -8.92 20.16
C GLY A 47 6.79 -7.38 20.29
N LYS A 48 7.35 -6.67 19.30
CA LYS A 48 7.50 -5.21 19.20
C LYS A 48 6.35 -4.38 19.79
N THR A 49 5.13 -4.60 19.29
CA THR A 49 3.91 -3.87 19.68
C THR A 49 3.57 -4.05 21.17
N LEU A 50 3.73 -5.26 21.70
CA LEU A 50 3.46 -5.58 23.11
C LEU A 50 4.51 -4.97 24.04
N CYS A 51 5.79 -4.97 23.62
CA CYS A 51 6.88 -4.30 24.35
C CYS A 51 6.65 -2.79 24.41
N LEU A 52 6.24 -2.18 23.29
CA LEU A 52 5.92 -0.76 23.17
C LEU A 52 4.75 -0.35 24.07
N LEU A 53 3.66 -1.14 24.08
CA LEU A 53 2.53 -0.93 24.99
C LEU A 53 2.96 -1.03 26.46
N CYS A 54 3.57 -2.15 26.86
CA CYS A 54 3.90 -2.39 28.27
C CYS A 54 4.88 -1.36 28.82
N ALA A 55 5.94 -1.02 28.08
CA ALA A 55 6.91 0.00 28.49
C ALA A 55 6.28 1.40 28.64
N THR A 56 5.48 1.83 27.65
CA THR A 56 4.83 3.15 27.67
C THR A 56 3.79 3.24 28.79
N LEU A 57 2.98 2.19 28.97
CA LEU A 57 1.93 2.15 30.00
C LEU A 57 2.50 2.00 31.41
N ALA A 58 3.60 1.25 31.60
CA ALA A 58 4.32 1.19 32.88
C ALA A 58 4.89 2.56 33.28
N TRP A 59 5.55 3.26 32.35
CA TRP A 59 6.03 4.61 32.58
C TRP A 59 4.88 5.59 32.89
N ARG A 60 3.79 5.56 32.11
CA ARG A 60 2.64 6.46 32.34
C ARG A 60 1.93 6.16 33.66
N LYS A 61 1.91 4.90 34.11
CA LYS A 61 1.42 4.47 35.43
C LYS A 61 2.35 4.89 36.58
N SER A 62 3.67 5.03 36.34
CA SER A 62 4.60 5.49 37.39
C SER A 62 4.48 6.98 37.69
N LEU A 63 3.95 7.79 36.76
CA LEU A 63 3.67 9.21 36.97
C LEU A 63 2.38 9.47 37.77
N GLY A 64 1.53 8.44 37.91
CA GLY A 64 0.23 8.52 38.57
C GLY A 64 -0.69 7.41 38.05
N ALA A 65 -1.74 7.11 38.81
CA ALA A 65 -2.74 6.12 38.41
C ALA A 65 -3.36 6.46 37.03
N PHE A 66 -3.89 5.44 36.36
CA PHE A 66 -4.73 5.64 35.20
C PHE A 66 -6.05 6.32 35.58
N SER A 67 -6.66 6.97 34.60
CA SER A 67 -7.96 7.59 34.73
C SER A 67 -9.04 6.53 34.92
N HIS A 68 -10.09 6.86 35.67
CA HIS A 68 -11.21 5.96 35.95
C HIS A 68 -12.50 6.77 36.11
N GLY A 69 -13.60 6.26 35.55
CA GLY A 69 -14.85 7.01 35.46
C GLY A 69 -14.75 8.25 34.54
N VAL A 70 -15.77 9.11 34.60
CA VAL A 70 -15.80 10.42 33.91
C VAL A 70 -16.28 11.46 34.92
N SER A 71 -15.43 12.45 35.21
CA SER A 71 -15.79 13.64 36.01
C SER A 71 -16.02 14.89 35.13
N ALA A 72 -16.17 14.72 33.81
CA ALA A 72 -16.13 15.82 32.84
C ALA A 72 -17.41 16.67 32.77
N PHE A 73 -18.58 16.09 33.02
CA PHE A 73 -19.88 16.76 32.79
C PHE A 73 -20.36 17.61 33.99
N LYS A 74 -19.57 18.62 34.38
CA LYS A 74 -20.15 19.85 34.98
C LYS A 74 -20.85 20.65 33.87
N GLY A 75 -22.13 20.36 33.65
CA GLY A 75 -22.94 21.11 32.69
C GLY A 75 -23.05 22.60 33.07
N LYS A 76 -23.21 23.47 32.06
CA LYS A 76 -23.59 24.88 32.26
C LYS A 76 -25.04 24.98 32.74
N GLY A 77 -25.27 24.71 34.03
CA GLY A 77 -26.53 25.04 34.70
C GLY A 77 -26.53 26.51 35.11
N ASN A 78 -27.64 27.22 34.86
CA ASN A 78 -27.83 28.58 35.35
C ASN A 78 -27.77 28.60 36.88
N LYS A 79 -26.91 29.47 37.44
CA LYS A 79 -27.05 30.07 38.78
C LYS A 79 -26.43 31.47 38.78
N ASP A 80 -26.92 32.28 39.70
CA ASP A 80 -26.85 33.74 39.73
C ASP A 80 -25.49 34.31 40.17
N ASP A 81 -25.38 35.63 40.13
CA ASP A 81 -24.16 36.38 40.42
C ASP A 81 -23.58 36.13 41.82
N GLY A 82 -22.26 35.91 41.86
CA GLY A 82 -21.48 35.78 43.09
C GLY A 82 -19.98 35.85 42.78
N PRO A 83 -19.25 36.90 43.21
CA PRO A 83 -17.83 37.05 42.87
C PRO A 83 -16.91 36.17 43.73
N SER A 84 -15.67 36.02 43.25
CA SER A 84 -14.48 35.56 43.99
C SER A 84 -14.51 34.14 44.61
N SER A 85 -14.29 33.13 43.76
CA SER A 85 -13.22 32.14 44.03
C SER A 85 -12.73 31.49 42.74
N GLN A 86 -11.48 31.73 42.35
CA GLN A 86 -10.86 31.07 41.19
C GLN A 86 -10.42 29.65 41.57
N SER A 87 -11.33 28.68 41.48
CA SER A 87 -10.98 27.26 41.60
C SER A 87 -10.41 26.76 40.27
N GLU A 88 -9.09 26.53 40.24
CA GLU A 88 -8.35 26.11 39.03
C GLU A 88 -8.87 24.80 38.44
N LYS A 89 -8.83 24.69 37.10
CA LYS A 89 -9.16 23.47 36.37
C LYS A 89 -8.04 22.44 36.52
N LYS A 90 -8.11 21.57 37.54
CA LYS A 90 -7.30 20.35 37.57
C LYS A 90 -7.79 19.32 36.55
N GLN A 91 -7.41 19.52 35.29
CA GLN A 91 -7.02 18.37 34.48
C GLN A 91 -5.81 17.71 35.17
N THR A 92 -5.73 16.38 35.16
CA THR A 92 -4.52 15.67 35.55
C THR A 92 -3.44 15.98 34.51
N GLY A 93 -2.47 16.83 34.86
CA GLY A 93 -1.38 17.27 33.97
C GLY A 93 -0.33 16.20 33.62
N LEU A 94 -0.79 14.95 33.50
CA LEU A 94 0.00 13.77 33.15
C LEU A 94 -0.07 13.55 31.63
N PRO A 95 1.00 13.05 30.99
CA PRO A 95 1.03 12.81 29.54
C PRO A 95 -0.13 11.95 29.03
N THR A 96 -0.81 12.38 27.98
CA THR A 96 -1.69 11.51 27.17
C THR A 96 -0.86 10.78 26.13
N ILE A 97 -1.10 9.48 25.94
CA ILE A 97 -0.46 8.68 24.89
C ILE A 97 -1.34 8.74 23.63
N VAL A 98 -0.75 9.06 22.49
CA VAL A 98 -1.39 9.03 21.17
C VAL A 98 -0.72 7.94 20.36
N TYR A 99 -1.36 6.77 20.29
CA TYR A 99 -0.86 5.60 19.59
C TYR A 99 -1.42 5.56 18.17
N THR A 100 -0.56 5.43 17.17
CA THR A 100 -0.98 5.36 15.77
C THR A 100 -0.36 4.23 14.97
N SER A 101 -1.11 3.77 13.98
CA SER A 101 -0.69 2.80 12.97
C SER A 101 -1.32 3.15 11.61
N ARG A 102 -0.98 2.42 10.55
CA ARG A 102 -1.40 2.75 9.18
C ARG A 102 -2.89 2.47 8.94
N THR A 103 -3.42 1.39 9.51
CA THR A 103 -4.81 0.96 9.33
C THR A 103 -5.54 0.69 10.65
N HIS A 104 -6.87 0.68 10.61
CA HIS A 104 -7.70 0.28 11.75
C HIS A 104 -7.55 -1.20 12.13
N SER A 105 -7.31 -2.09 11.16
CA SER A 105 -7.04 -3.51 11.44
C SER A 105 -5.77 -3.70 12.28
N GLN A 106 -4.73 -2.89 12.05
CA GLN A 106 -3.55 -2.88 12.92
C GLN A 106 -3.86 -2.33 14.31
N LEU A 107 -4.64 -1.24 14.41
CA LEU A 107 -5.07 -0.72 15.72
C LEU A 107 -5.92 -1.75 16.51
N GLN A 108 -6.77 -2.53 15.82
CA GLN A 108 -7.54 -3.61 16.44
C GLN A 108 -6.60 -4.70 16.99
N GLN A 109 -5.57 -5.11 16.24
CA GLN A 109 -4.53 -6.02 16.74
C GLN A 109 -3.81 -5.45 17.98
N VAL A 110 -3.46 -4.16 17.97
CA VAL A 110 -2.84 -3.48 19.14
C VAL A 110 -3.78 -3.48 20.36
N ILE A 111 -5.08 -3.31 20.17
CA ILE A 111 -6.08 -3.34 21.25
C ILE A 111 -6.27 -4.77 21.78
N GLN A 112 -6.21 -5.79 20.92
CA GLN A 112 -6.21 -7.19 21.37
C GLN A 112 -4.94 -7.52 22.18
N GLU A 113 -3.77 -7.02 21.78
CA GLU A 113 -2.56 -7.12 22.62
C GLU A 113 -2.71 -6.36 23.96
N LEU A 114 -3.35 -5.19 23.99
CA LEU A 114 -3.68 -4.50 25.24
C LEU A 114 -4.61 -5.33 26.14
N LYS A 115 -5.66 -5.96 25.56
CA LYS A 115 -6.59 -6.89 26.24
C LYS A 115 -5.83 -8.08 26.89
N ARG A 116 -4.66 -8.48 26.38
CA ARG A 116 -3.78 -9.54 26.95
C ARG A 116 -2.92 -9.08 28.15
N THR A 117 -2.88 -7.79 28.49
CA THR A 117 -2.06 -7.26 29.59
C THR A 117 -2.86 -7.00 30.87
N ASN A 118 -2.15 -6.79 31.99
CA ASN A 118 -2.70 -6.26 33.24
C ASN A 118 -2.91 -4.72 33.25
N TYR A 119 -2.59 -4.00 32.18
CA TYR A 119 -2.81 -2.54 32.13
C TYR A 119 -4.26 -2.22 31.79
N ARG A 120 -4.84 -1.27 32.53
CA ARG A 120 -6.16 -0.68 32.28
C ARG A 120 -6.06 0.84 32.24
N PRO A 121 -5.40 1.40 31.20
CA PRO A 121 -5.50 2.82 30.89
C PRO A 121 -6.92 3.13 30.42
N LYS A 122 -7.49 4.27 30.81
CA LYS A 122 -8.72 4.72 30.17
C LYS A 122 -8.40 5.02 28.70
N MET A 123 -9.17 4.47 27.77
CA MET A 123 -8.84 4.52 26.34
C MET A 123 -10.01 4.84 25.41
N THR A 124 -9.70 5.25 24.18
CA THR A 124 -10.67 5.29 23.08
C THR A 124 -10.00 5.10 21.72
N VAL A 125 -10.80 4.71 20.71
CA VAL A 125 -10.38 4.64 19.30
C VAL A 125 -11.09 5.73 18.51
N LEU A 126 -10.32 6.48 17.73
CA LEU A 126 -10.82 7.46 16.78
C LEU A 126 -10.97 6.80 15.40
N GLY A 127 -12.13 6.99 14.77
CA GLY A 127 -12.47 6.41 13.48
C GLY A 127 -13.41 7.27 12.64
N SER A 128 -13.60 6.87 11.39
CA SER A 128 -14.39 7.63 10.42
C SER A 128 -15.88 7.47 10.68
N ARG A 129 -16.68 8.33 10.06
CA ARG A 129 -18.14 8.15 10.06
C ARG A 129 -18.55 6.87 9.34
N GLU A 130 -17.75 6.38 8.39
CA GLU A 130 -18.07 5.17 7.61
C GLU A 130 -17.99 3.91 8.48
N GLN A 131 -17.17 3.98 9.54
CA GLN A 131 -17.01 2.93 10.54
C GLN A 131 -17.96 3.12 11.73
N LEU A 132 -18.15 4.37 12.18
CA LEU A 132 -18.81 4.69 13.46
C LEU A 132 -20.23 5.27 13.32
N CYS A 133 -20.80 5.36 12.11
CA CYS A 133 -22.18 5.78 11.91
C CYS A 133 -23.15 4.59 12.06
N ILE A 134 -24.24 4.84 12.78
CA ILE A 134 -25.35 3.89 13.01
C ILE A 134 -26.71 4.48 12.60
N HIS A 135 -26.71 5.63 11.91
CA HIS A 135 -27.92 6.30 11.46
C HIS A 135 -28.36 5.73 10.12
N ASP A 136 -29.60 5.28 10.06
CA ASP A 136 -30.18 4.45 8.99
C ASP A 136 -29.86 4.94 7.57
N ASP A 137 -30.14 6.21 7.25
CA ASP A 137 -29.82 6.81 5.94
C ASP A 137 -28.36 7.19 5.70
N VAL A 138 -27.63 7.56 6.75
CA VAL A 138 -26.29 8.17 6.65
C VAL A 138 -25.21 7.11 6.56
N GLN A 139 -25.36 5.97 7.25
CA GLN A 139 -24.45 4.82 7.12
C GLN A 139 -24.40 4.25 5.69
N MET A 140 -25.42 4.54 4.86
CA MET A 140 -25.51 4.12 3.45
C MET A 140 -24.75 5.05 2.49
N LEU A 141 -24.29 6.22 2.97
CA LEU A 141 -23.43 7.14 2.23
C LEU A 141 -21.96 6.87 2.54
N GLN A 142 -21.04 7.32 1.70
CA GLN A 142 -19.60 7.16 1.89
C GLN A 142 -18.85 8.49 1.77
N GLY A 143 -17.60 8.53 2.26
CA GLY A 143 -16.68 9.66 2.18
C GLY A 143 -17.27 10.99 2.65
N LYS A 144 -17.12 12.01 1.81
CA LYS A 144 -17.56 13.37 2.14
C LYS A 144 -19.07 13.54 2.16
N ALA A 145 -19.80 12.90 1.23
CA ALA A 145 -21.26 12.95 1.19
C ALA A 145 -21.89 12.46 2.51
N GLN A 146 -21.31 11.41 3.11
CA GLN A 146 -21.69 10.98 4.45
C GLN A 146 -21.36 12.01 5.53
N THR A 147 -20.17 12.59 5.49
CA THR A 147 -19.73 13.61 6.46
C THR A 147 -20.62 14.83 6.46
N ASN A 148 -20.97 15.35 5.28
CA ASN A 148 -21.76 16.56 5.16
C ASN A 148 -23.24 16.30 5.47
N ALA A 149 -23.82 15.17 5.03
CA ALA A 149 -25.16 14.74 5.47
C ALA A 149 -25.23 14.57 7.00
N CYS A 150 -24.20 13.99 7.62
CA CYS A 150 -24.08 13.91 9.07
C CYS A 150 -24.03 15.31 9.71
N HIS A 151 -23.24 16.24 9.17
CA HIS A 151 -23.16 17.63 9.65
C HIS A 151 -24.51 18.34 9.54
N PHE A 152 -25.22 18.22 8.41
CA PHE A 152 -26.53 18.84 8.16
C PHE A 152 -27.59 18.39 9.18
N ILE A 153 -27.78 17.08 9.32
CA ILE A 153 -28.76 16.46 10.22
C ILE A 153 -28.40 16.74 11.70
N CYS A 154 -27.11 16.86 12.04
CA CYS A 154 -26.69 17.28 13.39
C CYS A 154 -26.86 18.79 13.62
N LYS A 155 -26.61 19.65 12.64
CA LYS A 155 -26.80 21.11 12.72
C LYS A 155 -28.28 21.46 12.93
N LYS A 156 -29.19 20.73 12.28
CA LYS A 156 -30.65 20.82 12.51
C LYS A 156 -31.13 20.13 13.79
N ARG A 157 -30.24 19.42 14.52
CA ARG A 157 -30.55 18.60 15.71
C ARG A 157 -31.53 17.45 15.45
N GLU A 158 -31.69 17.02 14.21
CA GLU A 158 -32.59 15.94 13.82
C GLU A 158 -32.03 14.57 14.24
N CYS A 159 -30.70 14.39 14.20
CA CYS A 159 -30.03 13.13 14.52
C CYS A 159 -30.40 12.60 15.93
N LYS A 160 -31.12 11.48 16.00
CA LYS A 160 -31.51 10.81 17.27
C LYS A 160 -30.28 10.42 18.09
N HIS A 161 -29.30 9.80 17.44
CA HIS A 161 -28.11 9.23 18.07
C HIS A 161 -27.15 10.28 18.65
N GLN A 162 -26.98 11.42 17.97
CA GLN A 162 -26.06 12.49 18.41
C GLN A 162 -26.60 13.21 19.66
N ARG A 163 -27.93 13.41 19.73
CA ARG A 163 -28.59 14.03 20.89
C ARG A 163 -28.45 13.21 22.17
N GLN A 164 -28.34 11.88 22.07
CA GLN A 164 -28.23 10.97 23.22
C GLN A 164 -26.83 10.90 23.83
N VAL A 165 -25.79 11.40 23.16
CA VAL A 165 -24.38 11.25 23.60
C VAL A 165 -24.08 11.88 24.97
N PRO A 166 -24.53 13.11 25.31
CA PRO A 166 -24.21 13.72 26.61
C PRO A 166 -24.81 12.95 27.79
N ASP A 167 -26.08 12.52 27.67
CA ASP A 167 -26.75 11.75 28.72
C ASP A 167 -26.19 10.32 28.82
N TYR A 168 -25.85 9.71 27.68
CA TYR A 168 -25.20 8.39 27.66
C TYR A 168 -23.83 8.41 28.35
N LEU A 169 -22.96 9.39 28.05
CA LEU A 169 -21.65 9.52 28.71
C LEU A 169 -21.76 9.87 30.20
N LYS A 170 -22.80 10.63 30.59
CA LYS A 170 -23.10 10.92 31.99
C LYS A 170 -23.59 9.68 32.75
N GLY A 171 -24.35 8.79 32.08
CA GLY A 171 -24.79 7.51 32.64
C GLY A 171 -23.73 6.41 32.65
N ASN A 172 -22.72 6.49 31.76
CA ASN A 172 -21.70 5.46 31.56
C ASN A 172 -20.28 6.01 31.80
N PRO A 173 -19.95 6.49 33.01
CA PRO A 173 -18.65 7.10 33.29
C PRO A 173 -17.48 6.14 33.10
N TYR A 174 -17.68 4.83 33.30
CA TYR A 174 -16.63 3.81 33.17
C TYR A 174 -16.34 3.40 31.71
N LEU A 175 -16.97 4.04 30.72
CA LEU A 175 -16.69 3.78 29.32
C LEU A 175 -15.20 4.05 29.00
N GLY A 176 -14.55 3.07 28.39
CA GLY A 176 -13.13 3.09 28.05
C GLY A 176 -12.19 2.69 29.18
N ASP A 177 -12.67 2.35 30.39
CA ASP A 177 -11.80 1.87 31.49
C ASP A 177 -11.33 0.42 31.25
N GLU A 178 -12.12 -0.37 30.53
CA GLU A 178 -11.68 -1.60 29.85
C GLU A 178 -11.36 -1.31 28.36
N PRO A 179 -10.48 -2.09 27.71
CA PRO A 179 -10.12 -1.85 26.32
C PRO A 179 -11.28 -2.17 25.35
N VAL A 180 -11.53 -1.24 24.43
CA VAL A 180 -12.70 -1.21 23.54
C VAL A 180 -12.24 -0.88 22.12
N ASP A 181 -12.60 -1.67 21.12
CA ASP A 181 -12.32 -1.39 19.70
C ASP A 181 -13.48 -0.68 18.96
N ILE A 182 -13.42 -0.57 17.63
CA ILE A 182 -14.42 0.15 16.83
C ILE A 182 -15.73 -0.65 16.75
N GLU A 183 -15.61 -1.97 16.64
CA GLU A 183 -16.70 -2.92 16.61
C GLU A 183 -17.43 -2.92 17.96
N ASP A 184 -16.69 -2.93 19.07
CA ASP A 184 -17.20 -2.71 20.43
C ASP A 184 -17.98 -1.38 20.53
N LEU A 185 -17.41 -0.25 20.06
CA LEU A 185 -18.08 1.07 20.07
C LEU A 185 -19.38 1.09 19.23
N VAL A 186 -19.37 0.47 18.05
CA VAL A 186 -20.55 0.38 17.16
C VAL A 186 -21.65 -0.45 17.80
N ASN A 187 -21.30 -1.57 18.42
CA ASN A 187 -22.24 -2.43 19.14
C ASN A 187 -22.85 -1.69 20.35
N ILE A 188 -22.02 -0.99 21.14
CA ILE A 188 -22.47 -0.12 22.23
C ILE A 188 -23.51 0.90 21.74
N GLY A 189 -23.24 1.60 20.65
CA GLY A 189 -24.17 2.58 20.08
C GLY A 189 -25.45 1.97 19.50
N ARG A 190 -25.38 0.78 18.92
CA ARG A 190 -26.57 0.03 18.45
C ARG A 190 -27.46 -0.40 19.62
N SER A 191 -26.89 -0.84 20.73
CA SER A 191 -27.65 -1.26 21.92
C SER A 191 -28.23 -0.09 22.73
N HIS A 192 -27.54 1.05 22.80
CA HIS A 192 -27.91 2.18 23.67
C HIS A 192 -28.37 3.45 22.93
N GLY A 193 -28.39 3.43 21.60
CA GLY A 193 -28.80 4.55 20.74
C GLY A 193 -27.74 5.65 20.55
N ALA A 194 -26.84 5.88 21.51
CA ALA A 194 -25.83 6.94 21.42
C ALA A 194 -24.88 6.78 20.22
N CYS A 195 -24.55 7.88 19.54
CA CYS A 195 -23.73 7.86 18.32
C CYS A 195 -22.26 7.52 18.62
N PRO A 196 -21.71 6.38 18.13
CA PRO A 196 -20.33 5.95 18.42
C PRO A 196 -19.28 7.00 18.03
N TYR A 197 -19.46 7.65 16.87
CA TYR A 197 -18.56 8.71 16.40
C TYR A 197 -18.46 9.87 17.40
N TYR A 198 -19.60 10.41 17.86
CA TYR A 198 -19.58 11.52 18.82
C TYR A 198 -19.21 11.07 20.24
N VAL A 199 -19.46 9.81 20.60
CA VAL A 199 -18.98 9.19 21.86
C VAL A 199 -17.45 9.20 21.91
N SER A 200 -16.74 8.70 20.88
CA SER A 200 -15.27 8.72 20.89
C SER A 200 -14.70 10.13 20.79
N ARG A 201 -15.34 11.04 20.04
CA ARG A 201 -14.95 12.45 19.98
C ARG A 201 -15.04 13.19 21.32
N GLU A 202 -15.96 12.84 22.21
CA GLU A 202 -15.99 13.40 23.57
C GLU A 202 -15.07 12.64 24.53
N LEU A 203 -15.01 11.30 24.44
CA LEU A 203 -14.21 10.46 25.33
C LEU A 203 -12.70 10.74 25.21
N HIS A 204 -12.18 11.02 24.01
CA HIS A 204 -10.74 11.24 23.78
C HIS A 204 -10.13 12.40 24.60
N LYS A 205 -10.96 13.29 25.14
CA LYS A 205 -10.55 14.45 25.94
C LYS A 205 -10.16 14.10 27.38
N VAL A 206 -10.41 12.86 27.81
CA VAL A 206 -10.27 12.39 29.21
C VAL A 206 -9.69 10.98 29.34
N VAL A 207 -9.00 10.47 28.31
CA VAL A 207 -8.33 9.15 28.29
C VAL A 207 -6.84 9.28 28.61
N ASP A 208 -6.23 8.21 29.11
CA ASP A 208 -4.77 8.10 29.22
C ASP A 208 -4.13 7.71 27.87
N ILE A 209 -4.87 7.02 26.99
CA ILE A 209 -4.42 6.61 25.65
C ILE A 209 -5.50 6.76 24.57
N VAL A 210 -5.11 7.36 23.44
CA VAL A 210 -5.91 7.51 22.21
C VAL A 210 -5.31 6.62 21.12
N PHE A 211 -6.13 5.81 20.45
CA PHE A 211 -5.74 5.09 19.23
C PHE A 211 -6.30 5.79 17.99
N ALA A 212 -5.46 6.11 17.00
CA ALA A 212 -5.87 6.77 15.77
C ALA A 212 -5.01 6.35 14.56
N PRO A 213 -5.53 6.31 13.32
CA PRO A 213 -4.70 6.07 12.15
C PRO A 213 -3.83 7.28 11.80
N TYR A 214 -2.73 7.06 11.07
CA TYR A 214 -1.79 8.10 10.65
C TYR A 214 -2.45 9.36 10.03
N ASN A 215 -3.43 9.17 9.13
CA ASN A 215 -4.08 10.28 8.42
C ASN A 215 -4.98 11.16 9.32
N TYR A 216 -5.24 10.77 10.56
CA TYR A 216 -5.92 11.62 11.55
C TYR A 216 -4.98 12.68 12.14
N LEU A 217 -3.67 12.45 12.13
CA LEU A 217 -2.68 13.37 12.71
C LEU A 217 -1.81 14.07 11.67
N ILE A 218 -1.46 13.36 10.58
CA ILE A 218 -0.55 13.88 9.54
C ILE A 218 -1.27 14.90 8.64
N ASP A 219 -2.54 14.67 8.34
CA ASP A 219 -3.36 15.62 7.60
C ASP A 219 -3.77 16.78 8.51
N HIS A 220 -3.45 18.01 8.10
CA HIS A 220 -3.68 19.21 8.91
C HIS A 220 -5.17 19.48 9.13
N GLY A 221 -6.03 19.22 8.13
CA GLY A 221 -7.48 19.41 8.22
C GLY A 221 -8.14 18.40 9.15
N ASN A 222 -7.77 17.12 9.03
CA ASN A 222 -8.23 16.07 9.93
C ASN A 222 -7.79 16.35 11.38
N ARG A 223 -6.50 16.65 11.60
CA ARG A 223 -5.95 16.94 12.93
C ARG A 223 -6.61 18.16 13.57
N GLY A 224 -6.81 19.24 12.80
CA GLY A 224 -7.55 20.43 13.25
C GLY A 224 -8.97 20.11 13.69
N SER A 225 -9.63 19.14 13.06
CA SER A 225 -10.97 18.69 13.47
C SER A 225 -11.01 17.90 14.78
N LEU A 226 -9.87 17.35 15.25
CA LEU A 226 -9.83 16.46 16.42
C LEU A 226 -9.72 17.23 17.73
N ALA A 227 -8.97 18.34 17.74
CA ALA A 227 -8.65 19.12 18.94
C ALA A 227 -8.00 18.30 20.07
N ILE A 228 -7.16 17.33 19.69
CA ILE A 228 -6.26 16.61 20.61
C ILE A 228 -5.29 17.62 21.23
N ASP A 229 -5.15 17.60 22.56
CA ASP A 229 -4.08 18.32 23.23
C ASP A 229 -2.77 17.54 23.07
N PHE A 230 -1.77 18.19 22.47
CA PHE A 230 -0.45 17.64 22.24
C PHE A 230 0.57 18.06 23.31
N GLN A 231 0.22 19.01 24.18
CA GLN A 231 1.14 19.54 25.18
C GLN A 231 1.57 18.45 26.16
N ASN A 232 2.89 18.17 26.22
CA ASN A 232 3.48 17.13 27.06
C ASN A 232 2.94 15.70 26.75
N SER A 233 2.38 15.47 25.55
CA SER A 233 1.89 14.15 25.13
C SER A 233 3.01 13.23 24.62
N VAL A 234 2.69 11.94 24.46
CA VAL A 234 3.57 10.94 23.82
C VAL A 234 2.95 10.56 22.49
N LEU A 235 3.69 10.69 21.38
CA LEU A 235 3.21 10.36 20.04
C LEU A 235 3.93 9.13 19.50
N ILE A 236 3.20 8.07 19.19
CA ILE A 236 3.73 6.79 18.71
C ILE A 236 3.25 6.51 17.29
N PHE A 237 4.17 6.13 16.40
CA PHE A 237 3.86 5.58 15.08
C PHE A 237 4.44 4.15 14.98
N ASP A 238 3.57 3.14 15.02
CA ASP A 238 3.92 1.73 14.76
C ASP A 238 3.70 1.38 13.26
N GLU A 239 4.59 0.57 12.69
CA GLU A 239 4.77 0.27 11.26
C GLU A 239 5.10 1.50 10.37
N ALA A 240 5.97 2.36 10.91
CA ALA A 240 6.38 3.66 10.35
C ALA A 240 7.24 3.61 9.06
N HIS A 241 7.46 2.44 8.46
CA HIS A 241 8.34 2.23 7.31
C HIS A 241 7.92 2.89 5.97
N ASN A 242 6.80 3.63 5.96
CA ASN A 242 6.39 4.50 4.86
C ASN A 242 5.95 5.91 5.33
N LEU A 243 6.26 6.30 6.58
CA LEU A 243 5.86 7.58 7.16
C LEU A 243 6.43 8.77 6.37
N GLU A 244 7.61 8.62 5.78
CA GLU A 244 8.25 9.64 4.94
C GLU A 244 7.50 9.86 3.62
N GLY A 245 6.85 8.83 3.09
CA GLY A 245 5.95 8.94 1.95
C GLY A 245 4.63 9.60 2.35
N ILE A 246 4.00 9.10 3.42
CA ILE A 246 2.67 9.55 3.86
C ILE A 246 2.67 11.04 4.28
N CYS A 247 3.71 11.51 4.98
CA CYS A 247 3.86 12.93 5.31
C CYS A 247 4.13 13.82 4.07
N ALA A 248 4.85 13.32 3.07
CA ALA A 248 5.08 14.06 1.83
C ALA A 248 3.81 14.13 0.96
N ASP A 249 3.03 13.05 0.91
CA ASP A 249 1.83 12.94 0.09
C ASP A 249 0.65 13.71 0.70
N ALA A 250 0.45 13.68 2.02
CA ALA A 250 -0.54 14.51 2.71
C ALA A 250 -0.23 16.03 2.61
N ALA A 251 1.03 16.38 2.34
CA ALA A 251 1.47 17.75 2.09
C ALA A 251 1.50 18.11 0.59
N SER A 252 0.98 17.28 -0.30
CA SER A 252 1.04 17.43 -1.77
C SER A 252 -0.34 17.40 -2.41
N PHE A 253 -0.46 17.92 -3.65
CA PHE A 253 -1.68 17.72 -4.45
C PHE A 253 -1.39 17.54 -5.95
N ASP A 254 -2.34 16.87 -6.62
CA ASP A 254 -2.47 16.83 -8.07
C ASP A 254 -3.85 17.42 -8.46
N LEU A 255 -3.86 18.29 -9.46
CA LEU A 255 -5.06 18.91 -10.05
C LEU A 255 -5.15 18.52 -11.54
N PRO A 256 -5.78 17.37 -11.86
CA PRO A 256 -6.04 16.98 -13.25
C PRO A 256 -7.07 17.90 -13.89
N SER A 257 -6.92 18.20 -15.19
CA SER A 257 -7.92 18.97 -15.95
C SER A 257 -9.35 18.41 -15.79
N GLY A 258 -9.53 17.08 -15.73
CA GLY A 258 -10.86 16.48 -15.53
C GLY A 258 -11.52 16.80 -14.18
N LEU A 259 -10.73 16.98 -13.11
CA LEU A 259 -11.24 17.46 -11.81
C LEU A 259 -11.67 18.91 -11.93
N LEU A 260 -10.83 19.76 -12.52
CA LEU A 260 -11.08 21.20 -12.68
C LEU A 260 -12.30 21.49 -13.58
N THR A 261 -12.46 20.77 -14.71
CA THR A 261 -13.66 20.86 -15.56
C THR A 261 -14.93 20.49 -14.79
N ALA A 262 -14.86 19.50 -13.89
CA ALA A 262 -16.01 19.11 -13.07
C ALA A 262 -16.33 20.14 -11.98
N CYS A 263 -15.32 20.73 -11.33
CA CYS A 263 -15.47 21.88 -10.43
C CYS A 263 -16.14 23.08 -11.13
N ILE A 264 -15.79 23.37 -12.39
CA ILE A 264 -16.43 24.42 -13.20
C ILE A 264 -17.91 24.11 -13.48
N SER A 265 -18.24 22.83 -13.68
CA SER A 265 -19.62 22.36 -13.87
C SER A 265 -20.45 22.48 -12.58
N GLU A 266 -19.88 22.10 -11.45
CA GLU A 266 -20.51 22.24 -10.12
C GLU A 266 -20.72 23.71 -9.75
N ALA A 267 -19.72 24.57 -9.95
CA ALA A 267 -19.87 26.01 -9.75
C ALA A 267 -20.96 26.62 -10.67
N LYS A 268 -21.17 26.08 -11.87
CA LYS A 268 -22.33 26.46 -12.70
C LYS A 268 -23.64 26.00 -12.07
N LYS A 269 -23.75 24.74 -11.63
CA LYS A 269 -24.94 24.21 -10.94
C LYS A 269 -25.30 25.08 -9.72
N CYS A 270 -24.32 25.60 -8.97
CA CYS A 270 -24.56 26.55 -7.87
C CYS A 270 -25.18 27.88 -8.32
N ILE A 271 -24.74 28.47 -9.44
CA ILE A 271 -25.37 29.68 -10.01
C ILE A 271 -26.83 29.39 -10.38
N ASP A 272 -27.05 28.31 -11.14
CA ASP A 272 -28.36 27.92 -11.64
C ASP A 272 -29.34 27.67 -10.46
N LEU A 273 -28.88 27.03 -9.38
CA LEU A 273 -29.64 26.79 -8.14
C LEU A 273 -29.88 28.05 -7.30
N ALA A 274 -28.89 28.93 -7.15
CA ALA A 274 -29.01 30.15 -6.34
C ALA A 274 -29.98 31.16 -6.98
N VAL A 275 -29.99 31.25 -8.32
CA VAL A 275 -31.00 32.02 -9.06
C VAL A 275 -32.40 31.43 -8.85
N ALA A 276 -32.54 30.10 -8.91
CA ALA A 276 -33.83 29.43 -8.67
C ALA A 276 -34.37 29.67 -7.25
N ARG A 277 -33.54 29.56 -6.20
CA ARG A 277 -33.95 29.87 -4.81
C ARG A 277 -34.41 31.31 -4.64
N ARG A 278 -33.65 32.28 -5.17
CA ARG A 278 -34.02 33.71 -5.09
C ARG A 278 -35.36 34.03 -5.74
N ALA A 279 -35.74 33.31 -6.80
CA ALA A 279 -37.04 33.45 -7.44
C ALA A 279 -38.22 32.87 -6.62
N ILE A 280 -37.94 32.00 -5.64
CA ILE A 280 -38.95 31.28 -4.83
C ILE A 280 -39.11 31.92 -3.45
N GLU A 281 -38.01 32.20 -2.75
CA GLU A 281 -38.04 32.43 -1.30
C GLU A 281 -38.13 33.91 -0.89
N GLN A 282 -37.89 34.85 -1.81
CA GLN A 282 -37.74 36.30 -1.53
C GLN A 282 -36.70 36.63 -0.41
N SER A 283 -35.81 35.68 -0.10
CA SER A 283 -34.86 35.74 1.01
C SER A 283 -33.58 36.49 0.62
N ASN A 284 -33.22 37.52 1.39
CA ASN A 284 -31.97 38.28 1.20
C ASN A 284 -30.78 37.62 1.92
N GLU A 285 -30.63 36.30 1.80
CA GLU A 285 -29.53 35.58 2.43
C GLU A 285 -28.21 35.83 1.66
N LYS A 286 -27.29 36.57 2.28
CA LYS A 286 -26.08 37.11 1.61
C LYS A 286 -25.05 36.05 1.22
N SER A 287 -25.06 34.89 1.88
CA SER A 287 -24.17 33.75 1.62
C SER A 287 -24.42 33.12 0.25
N LEU A 288 -25.68 32.97 -0.15
CA LEU A 288 -26.12 32.29 -1.37
C LEU A 288 -26.19 33.23 -2.59
N ASN A 289 -25.22 34.13 -2.75
CA ASN A 289 -25.22 35.06 -3.88
C ASN A 289 -24.72 34.37 -5.17
N PRO A 290 -25.52 34.27 -6.26
CA PRO A 290 -25.06 33.72 -7.53
C PRO A 290 -23.83 34.43 -8.11
N ASP A 291 -23.61 35.71 -7.81
CA ASP A 291 -22.39 36.42 -8.25
C ASP A 291 -21.13 35.79 -7.65
N ASN A 292 -21.18 35.29 -6.41
CA ASN A 292 -20.05 34.62 -5.76
C ASN A 292 -19.70 33.33 -6.52
N PHE A 293 -20.71 32.54 -6.89
CA PHE A 293 -20.53 31.32 -7.67
C PHE A 293 -20.11 31.61 -9.12
N ALA A 294 -20.54 32.74 -9.69
CA ALA A 294 -20.08 33.23 -10.99
C ALA A 294 -18.60 33.66 -10.97
N ILE A 295 -18.16 34.34 -9.90
CA ILE A 295 -16.75 34.69 -9.67
C ILE A 295 -15.91 33.41 -9.52
N LEU A 296 -16.32 32.47 -8.67
CA LEU A 296 -15.66 31.17 -8.49
C LEU A 296 -15.52 30.43 -9.83
N LYS A 297 -16.61 30.28 -10.58
CA LYS A 297 -16.60 29.66 -11.91
C LYS A 297 -15.66 30.38 -12.89
N ALA A 298 -15.65 31.70 -12.89
CA ALA A 298 -14.79 32.50 -13.76
C ALA A 298 -13.29 32.37 -13.39
N LEU A 299 -12.96 32.24 -12.11
CA LEU A 299 -11.61 31.98 -11.64
C LEU A 299 -11.13 30.56 -12.01
N LEU A 300 -11.97 29.55 -11.82
CA LEU A 300 -11.67 28.16 -12.20
C LEU A 300 -11.46 28.03 -13.73
N LEU A 301 -12.29 28.70 -14.55
CA LEU A 301 -12.10 28.76 -16.01
C LEU A 301 -10.79 29.46 -16.42
N LYS A 302 -10.40 30.54 -15.74
CA LYS A 302 -9.10 31.20 -15.98
C LYS A 302 -7.94 30.30 -15.56
N LEU A 303 -8.06 29.56 -14.46
CA LEU A 303 -7.06 28.59 -14.02
C LEU A 303 -6.91 27.43 -15.02
N GLU A 304 -8.02 26.86 -15.51
CA GLU A 304 -8.03 25.80 -16.52
C GLU A 304 -7.33 26.25 -17.80
N LYS A 305 -7.72 27.43 -18.32
CA LYS A 305 -7.04 28.05 -19.46
C LYS A 305 -5.56 28.26 -19.19
N ARG A 306 -5.17 28.74 -18.00
CA ARG A 306 -3.77 29.05 -17.69
C ARG A 306 -2.89 27.81 -17.57
N ILE A 307 -3.43 26.70 -17.06
CA ILE A 307 -2.76 25.39 -17.05
C ILE A 307 -2.64 24.84 -18.49
N ALA A 308 -3.68 25.01 -19.32
CA ALA A 308 -3.64 24.61 -20.72
C ALA A 308 -2.56 25.37 -21.53
N GLU A 309 -2.36 26.66 -21.25
CA GLU A 309 -1.36 27.54 -21.87
C GLU A 309 0.11 27.20 -21.52
N VAL A 310 0.39 26.36 -20.51
CA VAL A 310 1.78 26.02 -20.11
C VAL A 310 2.49 25.27 -21.25
N SER A 311 3.59 25.82 -21.77
CA SER A 311 4.45 25.12 -22.74
C SER A 311 5.17 23.95 -22.08
N ILE A 312 5.16 22.79 -22.73
CA ILE A 312 5.83 21.57 -22.27
C ILE A 312 6.77 21.14 -23.40
N ASP A 313 8.04 21.48 -23.25
CA ASP A 313 9.05 21.34 -24.30
C ASP A 313 9.52 19.88 -24.48
N SER A 314 9.33 19.05 -23.45
CA SER A 314 9.51 17.60 -23.47
C SER A 314 8.36 16.90 -22.73
N LYS A 315 7.69 15.96 -23.40
CA LYS A 315 6.62 15.15 -22.79
C LYS A 315 7.13 14.23 -21.67
N GLU A 316 8.40 13.84 -21.71
CA GLU A 316 9.02 12.98 -20.70
C GLU A 316 9.43 13.75 -19.44
N LEU A 317 9.96 14.97 -19.60
CA LEU A 317 10.42 15.77 -18.47
C LEU A 317 9.34 16.67 -17.86
N GLY A 318 8.28 16.98 -18.62
CA GLY A 318 7.22 17.92 -18.25
C GLY A 318 7.73 19.36 -18.10
N PHE A 319 6.82 20.27 -17.75
CA PHE A 319 7.18 21.61 -17.27
C PHE A 319 7.41 21.55 -15.77
N THR A 320 8.53 22.09 -15.27
CA THR A 320 8.87 22.09 -13.84
C THR A 320 9.34 23.47 -13.39
N ARG A 321 8.90 23.93 -12.22
CA ARG A 321 9.36 25.16 -11.56
C ARG A 321 9.57 24.96 -10.04
N PRO A 322 10.37 25.82 -9.37
CA PRO A 322 10.45 25.83 -7.91
C PRO A 322 9.08 26.03 -7.26
N GLY A 323 8.86 25.45 -6.08
CA GLY A 323 7.59 25.49 -5.36
C GLY A 323 6.93 26.88 -5.20
N PRO A 324 7.68 27.99 -4.96
CA PRO A 324 7.11 29.34 -4.90
C PRO A 324 6.36 29.80 -6.17
N TYR A 325 6.60 29.18 -7.33
CA TYR A 325 5.91 29.52 -8.58
C TYR A 325 4.38 29.34 -8.50
N ILE A 326 3.87 28.54 -7.56
CA ILE A 326 2.42 28.38 -7.38
C ILE A 326 1.74 29.72 -7.02
N TYR A 327 2.39 30.54 -6.20
CA TYR A 327 1.89 31.85 -5.82
C TYR A 327 1.95 32.83 -7.00
N GLU A 328 2.99 32.77 -7.83
CA GLU A 328 3.06 33.55 -9.07
C GLU A 328 1.98 33.16 -10.10
N LEU A 329 1.52 31.90 -10.09
CA LEU A 329 0.47 31.38 -10.96
C LEU A 329 -0.91 31.85 -10.46
N LEU A 330 -1.14 31.77 -9.16
CA LEU A 330 -2.41 32.13 -8.51
C LEU A 330 -2.61 33.65 -8.36
N ALA A 331 -1.57 34.42 -8.06
CA ALA A 331 -1.66 35.88 -7.96
C ALA A 331 -2.08 36.53 -9.29
N LYS A 332 -1.73 35.92 -10.44
CA LYS A 332 -2.19 36.35 -11.79
C LYS A 332 -3.68 36.10 -12.03
N LEU A 333 -4.36 35.43 -11.10
CA LEU A 333 -5.81 35.23 -11.05
C LEU A 333 -6.46 36.05 -9.91
N ASN A 334 -5.70 36.92 -9.23
CA ASN A 334 -6.06 37.58 -7.98
C ASN A 334 -6.36 36.60 -6.82
N ILE A 335 -5.75 35.41 -6.85
CA ILE A 335 -5.80 34.42 -5.76
C ILE A 335 -4.53 34.60 -4.91
N THR A 336 -4.69 35.25 -3.76
CA THR A 336 -3.65 35.54 -2.76
C THR A 336 -4.08 34.99 -1.40
N HIS A 337 -3.27 35.14 -0.34
CA HIS A 337 -3.64 34.70 1.01
C HIS A 337 -4.89 35.44 1.55
N GLU A 338 -5.07 36.70 1.18
CA GLU A 338 -6.20 37.54 1.59
C GLU A 338 -7.49 37.10 0.88
N THR A 339 -7.40 36.72 -0.40
CA THR A 339 -8.57 36.29 -1.19
C THR A 339 -8.85 34.80 -1.12
N SER A 340 -7.88 33.96 -0.75
CA SER A 340 -8.07 32.51 -0.63
C SER A 340 -9.12 32.15 0.41
N ASN A 341 -9.16 32.86 1.54
CA ASN A 341 -10.15 32.62 2.59
C ASN A 341 -11.58 32.91 2.10
N MET A 342 -11.80 34.03 1.41
CA MET A 342 -13.09 34.33 0.79
C MET A 342 -13.48 33.30 -0.28
N LEU A 343 -12.52 32.74 -1.02
CA LEU A 343 -12.79 31.67 -1.99
C LEU A 343 -13.09 30.32 -1.33
N ILE A 344 -12.44 30.01 -0.22
CA ILE A 344 -12.74 28.85 0.64
C ILE A 344 -14.18 28.97 1.17
N ASP A 345 -14.57 30.13 1.71
CA ASP A 345 -15.93 30.38 2.20
C ASP A 345 -16.97 30.21 1.07
N ILE A 346 -16.69 30.74 -0.13
CA ILE A 346 -17.60 30.60 -1.28
C ILE A 346 -17.69 29.13 -1.74
N ILE A 347 -16.59 28.37 -1.68
CA ILE A 347 -16.60 26.93 -1.98
C ILE A 347 -17.41 26.14 -0.94
N GLU A 348 -17.26 26.43 0.35
CA GLU A 348 -18.00 25.72 1.41
C GLU A 348 -19.51 26.03 1.34
N ASN A 349 -19.90 27.27 1.00
CA ASN A 349 -21.29 27.61 0.69
C ASN A 349 -21.79 26.95 -0.62
N ALA A 350 -20.90 26.74 -1.61
CA ALA A 350 -21.24 26.04 -2.85
C ALA A 350 -21.53 24.55 -2.62
N SER A 351 -20.71 23.86 -1.80
CA SER A 351 -20.95 22.46 -1.42
C SER A 351 -22.31 22.27 -0.75
N LEU A 352 -22.62 23.09 0.26
CA LEU A 352 -23.88 23.02 0.99
C LEU A 352 -25.10 23.21 0.07
N LEU A 353 -25.03 24.15 -0.88
CA LEU A 353 -26.11 24.40 -1.84
C LEU A 353 -26.33 23.20 -2.80
N LEU A 354 -25.28 22.50 -3.19
CA LEU A 354 -25.37 21.32 -4.06
C LEU A 354 -26.04 20.14 -3.36
N GLU A 355 -25.74 19.95 -2.08
CA GLU A 355 -26.25 18.85 -1.24
C GLU A 355 -27.70 19.06 -0.79
N ASP A 356 -28.06 20.29 -0.41
CA ASP A 356 -29.47 20.66 -0.19
C ASP A 356 -30.33 20.34 -1.43
N ALA A 357 -29.82 20.67 -2.62
CA ALA A 357 -30.58 20.54 -3.87
C ALA A 357 -30.80 19.07 -4.27
N GLU A 358 -29.81 18.21 -4.05
CA GLU A 358 -29.98 16.76 -4.25
C GLU A 358 -30.95 16.18 -3.22
N SER A 359 -30.86 16.60 -1.95
CA SER A 359 -31.80 16.22 -0.88
C SER A 359 -33.25 16.65 -1.18
N ALA A 360 -33.45 17.85 -1.72
CA ALA A 360 -34.77 18.36 -2.08
C ALA A 360 -35.44 17.56 -3.21
N THR A 361 -34.66 17.03 -4.16
CA THR A 361 -35.22 16.28 -5.30
C THR A 361 -35.79 14.89 -4.94
N GLU A 362 -35.41 14.30 -3.81
CA GLU A 362 -35.90 12.96 -3.42
C GLU A 362 -37.31 12.98 -2.79
N SER A 363 -37.77 14.11 -2.25
CA SER A 363 -39.03 14.23 -1.50
C SER A 363 -40.31 14.09 -2.36
N GLY A 364 -40.18 13.88 -3.68
CA GLY A 364 -41.29 13.90 -4.63
C GLY A 364 -41.66 12.56 -5.29
N SER A 365 -40.91 11.46 -5.10
CA SER A 365 -41.22 10.20 -5.80
C SER A 365 -40.75 8.92 -5.12
N ASN A 366 -41.70 8.09 -4.67
CA ASN A 366 -41.46 6.73 -4.19
C ASN A 366 -41.11 5.77 -5.35
N THR A 367 -39.85 5.75 -5.81
CA THR A 367 -39.31 4.64 -6.63
C THR A 367 -37.88 4.31 -6.24
N ASN A 368 -37.61 3.03 -5.96
CA ASN A 368 -36.26 2.54 -5.61
C ASN A 368 -35.30 2.67 -6.79
N LYS A 369 -34.47 3.71 -6.77
CA LYS A 369 -33.24 3.83 -7.56
C LYS A 369 -32.05 3.91 -6.59
N GLN A 370 -30.91 3.36 -6.98
CA GLN A 370 -29.71 3.35 -6.14
C GLN A 370 -29.25 4.80 -5.87
N LYS A 371 -29.04 5.16 -4.59
CA LYS A 371 -28.40 6.42 -4.20
C LYS A 371 -27.02 6.50 -4.86
N SER A 372 -26.86 7.42 -5.80
CA SER A 372 -25.61 7.70 -6.53
C SER A 372 -25.12 9.12 -6.22
N THR A 373 -25.19 9.49 -4.93
CA THR A 373 -24.79 10.80 -4.41
C THR A 373 -23.35 11.10 -4.81
N THR A 374 -23.16 12.08 -5.70
CA THR A 374 -21.86 12.35 -6.29
C THR A 374 -21.11 13.31 -5.37
N ALA A 375 -20.00 12.85 -4.78
CA ALA A 375 -19.19 13.69 -3.89
C ALA A 375 -18.81 15.03 -4.56
N CYS A 376 -19.03 16.13 -3.85
CA CYS A 376 -18.72 17.47 -4.36
C CYS A 376 -17.21 17.62 -4.56
N ARG A 377 -16.82 18.00 -5.78
CA ARG A 377 -15.43 18.11 -6.23
C ARG A 377 -14.86 19.50 -5.98
N LEU A 378 -15.72 20.52 -5.86
CA LEU A 378 -15.31 21.87 -5.46
C LEU A 378 -14.54 21.87 -4.14
N GLU A 379 -14.86 20.96 -3.20
CA GLU A 379 -14.11 20.84 -1.96
C GLU A 379 -12.62 20.55 -2.15
N SER A 380 -12.24 19.76 -3.16
CA SER A 380 -10.83 19.52 -3.46
C SER A 380 -10.09 20.81 -3.82
N MET A 381 -10.78 21.84 -4.34
CA MET A 381 -10.20 23.17 -4.53
C MET A 381 -10.05 23.94 -3.21
N SER A 382 -10.94 23.73 -2.22
CA SER A 382 -10.79 24.26 -0.86
C SER A 382 -9.55 23.68 -0.18
N ASP A 383 -9.37 22.35 -0.27
CA ASP A 383 -8.24 21.65 0.33
C ASP A 383 -6.90 22.03 -0.34
N ILE A 384 -6.90 22.21 -1.67
CA ILE A 384 -5.74 22.76 -2.40
C ILE A 384 -5.40 24.18 -1.93
N LEU A 385 -6.40 25.07 -1.78
CA LEU A 385 -6.16 26.43 -1.31
C LEU A 385 -5.64 26.45 0.14
N LYS A 386 -6.22 25.64 1.04
CA LYS A 386 -5.76 25.45 2.42
C LYS A 386 -4.33 24.92 2.49
N THR A 387 -3.96 24.00 1.59
CA THR A 387 -2.60 23.45 1.49
C THR A 387 -1.60 24.50 1.02
N ILE A 388 -1.95 25.35 0.05
CA ILE A 388 -1.06 26.38 -0.50
C ILE A 388 -0.87 27.56 0.47
N PHE A 389 -1.97 28.06 1.05
CA PHE A 389 -1.96 29.29 1.84
C PHE A 389 -1.86 29.05 3.36
N ASN A 390 -1.47 27.83 3.76
CA ASN A 390 -1.38 27.39 5.16
C ASN A 390 -0.57 28.38 6.02
N ASN A 391 -1.22 28.96 7.04
CA ASN A 391 -0.68 29.96 7.98
C ASN A 391 -0.04 31.21 7.33
N GLY A 392 -0.27 31.48 6.04
CA GLY A 392 0.34 32.61 5.30
C GLY A 392 1.86 32.55 5.10
N GLU A 393 2.58 31.63 5.75
CA GLU A 393 4.04 31.52 5.67
C GLU A 393 4.49 30.90 4.32
N MET A 394 4.86 31.71 3.33
CA MET A 394 5.41 31.21 2.05
C MET A 394 6.71 30.40 2.19
N ALA A 395 7.36 30.39 3.36
CA ALA A 395 8.67 29.78 3.59
C ALA A 395 8.71 28.26 3.32
N HIS A 396 7.63 27.53 3.64
CA HIS A 396 7.54 26.08 3.46
C HIS A 396 7.72 25.66 1.99
N SER A 397 7.25 26.49 1.05
CA SER A 397 7.20 26.21 -0.39
C SER A 397 8.56 25.97 -1.06
N LYS A 398 9.68 26.35 -0.43
CA LYS A 398 11.03 25.98 -0.88
C LYS A 398 11.23 24.46 -0.95
N SER A 399 10.47 23.71 -0.15
CA SER A 399 10.44 22.24 -0.11
C SER A 399 9.68 21.58 -1.26
N TYR A 400 9.00 22.37 -2.10
CA TYR A 400 8.04 21.90 -3.10
C TYR A 400 8.58 22.08 -4.52
N ARG A 401 8.02 21.35 -5.48
CA ARG A 401 8.16 21.67 -6.91
C ARG A 401 6.76 21.79 -7.54
N VAL A 402 6.58 22.79 -8.39
CA VAL A 402 5.42 22.85 -9.29
C VAL A 402 5.79 22.03 -10.53
N HIS A 403 4.92 21.13 -10.94
CA HIS A 403 5.10 20.31 -12.12
C HIS A 403 3.83 20.30 -12.97
N VAL A 404 3.96 20.25 -14.30
CA VAL A 404 2.84 20.11 -15.24
C VAL A 404 3.22 19.10 -16.32
N GLN A 405 2.42 18.04 -16.44
CA GLN A 405 2.61 16.95 -17.40
C GLN A 405 1.39 16.76 -18.28
N GLU A 406 1.60 16.26 -19.50
CA GLU A 406 0.52 15.80 -20.37
C GLU A 406 0.12 14.36 -20.02
N VAL A 407 -1.18 14.13 -19.86
CA VAL A 407 -1.78 12.82 -19.66
C VAL A 407 -2.69 12.52 -20.86
N GLU A 408 -2.42 11.43 -21.57
CA GLU A 408 -3.27 10.97 -22.67
C GLU A 408 -4.57 10.35 -22.13
N ALA A 409 -5.70 10.99 -22.43
CA ALA A 409 -7.01 10.46 -22.07
C ALA A 409 -7.50 9.46 -23.14
N TYR A 410 -7.54 8.17 -22.80
CA TYR A 410 -8.18 7.13 -23.61
C TYR A 410 -9.71 7.25 -23.55
N GLY A 411 -10.28 8.18 -24.34
CA GLY A 411 -11.72 8.33 -24.49
C GLY A 411 -12.36 7.12 -25.18
N SER A 412 -13.52 6.69 -24.69
CA SER A 412 -14.27 5.52 -25.20
C SER A 412 -15.05 5.78 -26.50
N GLU A 413 -14.77 6.89 -27.20
CA GLU A 413 -15.33 7.21 -28.52
C GLU A 413 -14.23 7.19 -29.58
N SER A 414 -14.27 6.19 -30.47
CA SER A 414 -13.42 6.17 -31.68
C SER A 414 -13.72 7.37 -32.58
N PHE A 415 -12.69 7.93 -33.23
CA PHE A 415 -12.76 9.02 -34.22
C PHE A 415 -13.00 10.46 -33.70
N LYS A 416 -12.58 10.77 -32.47
CA LYS A 416 -12.15 12.13 -32.09
C LYS A 416 -10.64 12.13 -31.81
N ALA A 417 -9.96 13.25 -32.08
CA ALA A 417 -8.51 13.35 -31.90
C ALA A 417 -8.10 13.08 -30.44
N LYS A 418 -6.91 12.51 -30.22
CA LYS A 418 -6.34 12.31 -28.87
C LYS A 418 -6.31 13.65 -28.13
N LYS A 419 -7.24 13.87 -27.20
CA LYS A 419 -7.23 15.05 -26.33
C LYS A 419 -6.18 14.84 -25.25
N THR A 420 -4.98 15.39 -25.45
CA THR A 420 -4.03 15.53 -24.34
C THR A 420 -4.67 16.42 -23.27
N SER A 421 -4.58 15.97 -22.03
CA SER A 421 -5.02 16.73 -20.86
C SER A 421 -3.78 17.10 -20.04
N LYS A 422 -3.83 18.20 -19.29
CA LYS A 422 -2.73 18.58 -18.40
C LYS A 422 -3.14 18.39 -16.95
N THR A 423 -2.19 17.94 -16.14
CA THR A 423 -2.30 17.86 -14.67
C THR A 423 -1.31 18.85 -14.08
N LEU A 424 -1.80 19.76 -13.24
CA LEU A 424 -0.96 20.65 -12.44
C LEU A 424 -0.70 19.96 -11.08
N SER A 425 0.56 19.82 -10.73
CA SER A 425 1.01 19.13 -9.52
C SER A 425 1.83 20.07 -8.64
N TRP A 426 1.65 19.97 -7.33
CA TRP A 426 2.50 20.63 -6.34
C TRP A 426 2.93 19.58 -5.31
N TRP A 427 4.16 19.08 -5.47
CA TRP A 427 4.68 17.98 -4.68
C TRP A 427 5.67 18.48 -3.63
N CYS A 428 5.42 18.15 -2.37
CA CYS A 428 6.34 18.30 -1.27
C CYS A 428 7.38 17.17 -1.30
N PHE A 429 8.66 17.49 -1.13
CA PHE A 429 9.73 16.49 -1.03
C PHE A 429 10.39 16.42 0.36
N ASN A 430 9.83 17.15 1.33
CA ASN A 430 10.30 17.30 2.71
C ASN A 430 9.22 16.87 3.72
N PRO A 431 9.11 15.58 4.07
CA PRO A 431 8.11 15.11 5.03
C PRO A 431 8.28 15.68 6.44
N GLY A 432 9.46 16.25 6.74
CA GLY A 432 9.72 16.93 8.01
C GLY A 432 8.86 18.17 8.29
N ILE A 433 8.15 18.73 7.30
CA ILE A 433 7.24 19.88 7.53
C ILE A 433 6.16 19.52 8.55
N THR A 434 5.47 18.39 8.34
CA THR A 434 4.43 17.90 9.27
C THR A 434 5.03 17.42 10.59
N MET A 435 6.20 16.77 10.53
CA MET A 435 6.81 16.16 11.72
C MET A 435 7.36 17.20 12.71
N VAL A 436 7.96 18.29 12.23
CA VAL A 436 8.44 19.41 13.07
C VAL A 436 7.27 20.19 13.70
N GLU A 437 6.08 20.14 13.11
CA GLU A 437 4.89 20.79 13.67
C GLU A 437 4.48 20.17 15.02
N PHE A 438 4.62 18.85 15.20
CA PHE A 438 4.36 18.20 16.49
C PHE A 438 5.30 18.69 17.61
N SER A 439 6.55 19.01 17.28
CA SER A 439 7.48 19.64 18.23
C SER A 439 7.04 21.07 18.58
N LYS A 440 6.48 21.83 17.63
CA LYS A 440 5.87 23.15 17.91
C LYS A 440 4.61 23.04 18.77
N LEU A 441 3.85 21.96 18.64
CA LEU A 441 2.65 21.64 19.41
C LEU A 441 2.94 21.06 20.82
N GLY A 442 4.21 21.02 21.23
CA GLY A 442 4.60 20.66 22.60
C GLY A 442 4.61 19.16 22.93
N VAL A 443 4.60 18.28 21.92
CA VAL A 443 4.76 16.82 22.11
C VAL A 443 6.07 16.53 22.85
N GLY A 444 6.01 15.72 23.91
CA GLY A 444 7.14 15.40 24.78
C GLY A 444 8.12 14.39 24.17
N SER A 445 7.61 13.35 23.52
CA SER A 445 8.43 12.36 22.81
C SER A 445 7.69 11.82 21.58
N ILE A 446 8.36 11.79 20.42
CA ILE A 446 7.90 11.09 19.22
C ILE A 446 8.65 9.76 19.10
N ILE A 447 7.93 8.63 19.16
CA ILE A 447 8.49 7.28 19.03
C ILE A 447 8.06 6.70 17.68
N LEU A 448 9.03 6.41 16.82
CA LEU A 448 8.82 5.78 15.52
C LEU A 448 9.35 4.34 15.55
N THR A 449 8.54 3.36 15.13
CA THR A 449 8.97 1.96 15.06
C THR A 449 8.39 1.21 13.86
N SER A 450 9.14 0.21 13.38
CA SER A 450 8.73 -0.78 12.37
C SER A 450 9.67 -1.98 12.45
N GLY A 451 9.36 -3.08 11.75
CA GLY A 451 10.31 -4.18 11.54
C GLY A 451 11.37 -3.95 10.45
N THR A 452 11.37 -2.77 9.80
CA THR A 452 11.98 -2.54 8.47
C THR A 452 12.33 -1.06 8.20
N LEU A 453 12.87 -0.33 9.19
CA LEU A 453 13.27 1.07 9.07
C LEU A 453 14.65 1.26 8.39
N SER A 454 15.53 0.26 8.52
CA SER A 454 16.95 0.33 8.18
C SER A 454 17.20 0.71 6.71
N PRO A 455 18.17 1.59 6.41
CA PRO A 455 19.06 2.29 7.35
C PRO A 455 18.37 3.42 8.14
N LEU A 456 18.60 3.48 9.46
CA LEU A 456 17.98 4.48 10.34
C LEU A 456 18.43 5.92 10.04
N ASP A 457 19.69 6.14 9.68
CA ASP A 457 20.24 7.48 9.44
C ASP A 457 19.52 8.23 8.33
N SER A 458 19.24 7.57 7.21
CA SER A 458 18.56 8.24 6.09
C SER A 458 17.09 8.51 6.40
N PHE A 459 16.43 7.62 7.15
CA PHE A 459 15.06 7.84 7.60
C PHE A 459 14.97 9.05 8.54
N ALA A 460 15.91 9.19 9.49
CA ALA A 460 16.03 10.37 10.33
C ALA A 460 16.29 11.66 9.52
N GLN A 461 17.22 11.61 8.55
CA GLN A 461 17.52 12.75 7.67
C GLN A 461 16.32 13.17 6.79
N GLU A 462 15.53 12.23 6.26
CA GLU A 462 14.33 12.55 5.47
C GLU A 462 13.25 13.26 6.29
N LEU A 463 13.03 12.82 7.53
CA LEU A 463 12.03 13.40 8.43
C LEU A 463 12.48 14.72 9.09
N LYS A 464 13.77 15.08 9.01
CA LYS A 464 14.36 16.28 9.62
C LYS A 464 14.01 16.49 11.11
N LEU A 465 13.90 15.37 11.83
CA LEU A 465 13.78 15.33 13.28
C LEU A 465 15.04 14.69 13.86
N GLU A 466 15.46 15.17 15.03
CA GLU A 466 16.50 14.51 15.80
C GLU A 466 15.93 13.31 16.55
N PHE A 467 16.54 12.14 16.32
CA PHE A 467 16.29 10.90 17.05
C PHE A 467 17.59 10.53 17.78
N PRO A 468 17.86 11.09 18.98
CA PRO A 468 19.05 10.76 19.76
C PRO A 468 19.00 9.33 20.32
N ILE A 469 17.81 8.78 20.51
CA ILE A 469 17.60 7.40 20.97
C ILE A 469 17.30 6.53 19.74
N ARG A 470 18.11 5.50 19.54
CA ARG A 470 17.98 4.58 18.41
C ARG A 470 18.21 3.14 18.83
N LEU A 471 17.62 2.22 18.09
CA LEU A 471 17.77 0.78 18.28
C LEU A 471 17.59 0.07 16.94
N GLU A 472 18.47 -0.87 16.63
CA GLU A 472 18.26 -1.89 15.59
C GLU A 472 18.41 -3.26 16.27
N ASN A 473 17.28 -3.86 16.64
CA ASN A 473 17.26 -5.09 17.44
C ASN A 473 17.68 -6.33 16.63
N PRO A 474 18.39 -7.30 17.23
CA PRO A 474 18.56 -8.62 16.64
C PRO A 474 17.22 -9.39 16.60
N HIS A 475 17.14 -10.40 15.74
CA HIS A 475 15.98 -11.29 15.70
C HIS A 475 16.05 -12.31 16.84
N VAL A 476 14.88 -12.78 17.31
CA VAL A 476 14.72 -13.80 18.36
C VAL A 476 15.01 -15.25 17.92
N ILE A 477 15.59 -15.46 16.73
CA ILE A 477 15.86 -16.81 16.19
C ILE A 477 17.34 -17.17 16.28
N SER A 478 17.61 -18.47 16.36
CA SER A 478 18.93 -19.06 16.20
C SER A 478 19.36 -19.11 14.73
N ALA A 479 20.66 -19.08 14.49
CA ALA A 479 21.26 -19.04 13.15
C ALA A 479 20.97 -20.26 12.24
N TYR A 480 20.36 -21.34 12.76
CA TYR A 480 19.93 -22.50 11.97
C TYR A 480 18.52 -22.36 11.39
N GLN A 481 17.68 -21.46 11.94
CA GLN A 481 16.28 -21.25 11.55
C GLN A 481 16.14 -20.38 10.29
N ILE A 482 17.22 -19.70 9.89
CA ILE A 482 17.28 -18.86 8.70
C ILE A 482 18.34 -19.37 7.71
N TRP A 483 17.90 -19.63 6.48
CA TRP A 483 18.80 -19.71 5.32
C TRP A 483 18.64 -18.43 4.51
N ALA A 484 19.73 -17.71 4.22
CA ALA A 484 19.69 -16.54 3.34
C ALA A 484 20.74 -16.68 2.23
N GLY A 485 20.32 -16.59 0.97
CA GLY A 485 21.18 -16.88 -0.16
C GLY A 485 20.96 -15.99 -1.37
N VAL A 486 22.03 -15.36 -1.83
CA VAL A 486 22.07 -14.72 -3.15
C VAL A 486 22.41 -15.77 -4.18
N VAL A 487 21.49 -15.99 -5.11
CA VAL A 487 21.64 -16.91 -6.24
C VAL A 487 21.92 -16.05 -7.47
N SER A 488 23.20 -15.95 -7.86
CA SER A 488 23.60 -15.05 -8.97
C SER A 488 23.23 -15.60 -10.34
N SER A 489 23.11 -16.93 -10.47
CA SER A 489 22.93 -17.62 -11.74
C SER A 489 21.97 -18.82 -11.62
N GLY A 490 21.26 -19.13 -12.70
CA GLY A 490 20.29 -20.22 -12.76
C GLY A 490 20.87 -21.60 -13.09
N PRO A 491 20.00 -22.60 -13.33
CA PRO A 491 20.39 -23.99 -13.60
C PRO A 491 21.29 -24.17 -14.83
N SER A 492 21.17 -23.29 -15.83
CA SER A 492 21.96 -23.27 -17.06
C SER A 492 23.18 -22.33 -16.96
N ALA A 493 23.55 -21.95 -15.73
CA ALA A 493 24.59 -20.96 -15.41
C ALA A 493 24.38 -19.55 -16.00
N ARG A 494 23.18 -19.21 -16.48
CA ARG A 494 22.85 -17.85 -16.94
C ARG A 494 22.66 -16.91 -15.74
N SER A 495 23.23 -15.71 -15.77
CA SER A 495 23.09 -14.72 -14.69
C SER A 495 21.64 -14.27 -14.51
N PHE A 496 21.22 -14.12 -13.26
CA PHE A 496 20.01 -13.42 -12.88
C PHE A 496 20.30 -11.92 -12.71
N ASN A 497 19.85 -11.14 -13.68
CA ASN A 497 19.90 -9.68 -13.62
C ASN A 497 18.57 -9.11 -14.14
N SER A 498 17.73 -8.58 -13.25
CA SER A 498 16.41 -8.04 -13.55
C SER A 498 16.42 -6.60 -14.09
N SER A 499 17.59 -6.07 -14.49
CA SER A 499 17.67 -4.70 -15.01
C SER A 499 16.88 -4.55 -16.32
N TYR A 500 16.54 -3.30 -16.65
CA TYR A 500 15.81 -2.96 -17.87
C TYR A 500 16.42 -3.55 -19.16
N ARG A 501 17.75 -3.73 -19.19
CA ARG A 501 18.47 -4.30 -20.34
C ARG A 501 18.22 -5.80 -20.54
N ASN A 502 17.99 -6.54 -19.44
CA ASN A 502 18.07 -8.00 -19.42
C ASN A 502 16.71 -8.67 -19.12
N ARG A 503 15.88 -8.05 -18.28
CA ARG A 503 14.61 -8.62 -17.77
C ARG A 503 13.62 -9.05 -18.86
N ASP A 504 13.69 -8.38 -20.01
CA ASP A 504 12.74 -8.55 -21.11
C ASP A 504 13.18 -9.63 -22.12
N SER A 505 14.44 -10.09 -22.04
CA SER A 505 14.97 -11.24 -22.78
C SER A 505 14.22 -12.54 -22.46
N ILE A 506 14.14 -13.44 -23.45
CA ILE A 506 13.47 -14.73 -23.26
C ILE A 506 14.32 -15.67 -22.41
N GLU A 507 15.65 -15.55 -22.52
CA GLU A 507 16.65 -16.33 -21.80
C GLU A 507 16.54 -16.14 -20.28
N TYR A 508 16.41 -14.89 -19.82
CA TYR A 508 16.21 -14.56 -18.40
C TYR A 508 14.88 -15.11 -17.89
N LYS A 509 13.79 -14.90 -18.63
CA LYS A 509 12.44 -15.37 -18.26
C LYS A 509 12.42 -16.89 -18.11
N GLN A 510 12.94 -17.63 -19.09
CA GLN A 510 13.02 -19.10 -19.05
C GLN A 510 13.91 -19.62 -17.92
N GLU A 511 15.10 -19.05 -17.72
CA GLU A 511 16.03 -19.47 -16.66
C GLU A 511 15.44 -19.27 -15.27
N LEU A 512 14.79 -18.12 -15.04
CA LEU A 512 14.13 -17.77 -13.78
C LEU A 512 12.99 -18.74 -13.46
N GLY A 513 12.17 -19.09 -14.46
CA GLY A 513 11.11 -20.09 -14.31
C GLY A 513 11.65 -21.50 -14.05
N ASN A 514 12.77 -21.87 -14.69
CA ASN A 514 13.47 -23.12 -14.41
C ASN A 514 14.03 -23.17 -12.97
N ALA A 515 14.55 -22.06 -12.44
CA ALA A 515 14.96 -21.98 -11.04
C ALA A 515 13.77 -22.13 -10.08
N ILE A 516 12.68 -21.39 -10.32
CA ILE A 516 11.47 -21.47 -9.49
C ILE A 516 10.86 -22.87 -9.52
N ALA A 517 10.85 -23.57 -10.67
CA ALA A 517 10.41 -24.96 -10.76
C ALA A 517 11.29 -25.95 -9.97
N ASN A 518 12.57 -25.62 -9.72
CA ASN A 518 13.44 -26.40 -8.83
C ASN A 518 13.21 -26.04 -7.35
N PHE A 519 13.11 -24.76 -7.00
CA PHE A 519 12.81 -24.34 -5.62
C PHE A 519 11.44 -24.83 -5.14
N ALA A 520 10.42 -24.77 -5.99
CA ALA A 520 9.07 -25.28 -5.73
C ALA A 520 9.04 -26.79 -5.42
N ARG A 521 10.06 -27.56 -5.80
CA ARG A 521 10.20 -28.99 -5.47
C ARG A 521 10.85 -29.26 -4.11
N ILE A 522 11.66 -28.35 -3.58
CA ILE A 522 12.47 -28.57 -2.36
C ILE A 522 12.05 -27.72 -1.15
N VAL A 523 11.33 -26.63 -1.36
CA VAL A 523 10.72 -25.83 -0.29
C VAL A 523 9.42 -26.53 0.15
N PRO A 524 9.21 -26.86 1.44
CA PRO A 524 7.94 -27.41 1.93
C PRO A 524 6.83 -26.34 1.92
N ASP A 525 5.57 -26.76 1.96
CA ASP A 525 4.38 -25.92 2.21
C ASP A 525 4.29 -24.64 1.35
N GLY A 526 4.28 -23.45 1.96
CA GLY A 526 4.14 -22.16 1.30
C GLY A 526 5.45 -21.58 0.75
N LEU A 527 5.46 -21.30 -0.56
CA LEU A 527 6.52 -20.56 -1.25
C LEU A 527 6.01 -19.18 -1.72
N LEU A 528 6.59 -18.09 -1.21
CA LEU A 528 6.29 -16.72 -1.62
C LEU A 528 7.27 -16.26 -2.70
N VAL A 529 6.81 -15.58 -3.74
CA VAL A 529 7.64 -15.14 -4.87
C VAL A 529 7.31 -13.69 -5.24
N PHE A 530 8.17 -12.76 -4.87
CA PHE A 530 7.96 -11.33 -5.11
C PHE A 530 8.74 -10.82 -6.33
N PHE A 531 8.00 -10.21 -7.26
CA PHE A 531 8.51 -9.51 -8.44
C PHE A 531 8.71 -8.01 -8.18
N PRO A 532 9.54 -7.32 -8.99
CA PRO A 532 9.78 -5.88 -8.83
C PRO A 532 8.67 -5.02 -9.46
N SER A 533 7.76 -5.62 -10.24
CA SER A 533 6.57 -4.97 -10.79
C SER A 533 5.57 -6.01 -11.33
N TYR A 534 4.29 -5.65 -11.40
CA TYR A 534 3.27 -6.46 -12.09
C TYR A 534 3.62 -6.72 -13.56
N TYR A 535 4.32 -5.79 -14.23
CA TYR A 535 4.75 -5.98 -15.62
C TYR A 535 5.68 -7.19 -15.78
N LEU A 536 6.72 -7.31 -14.92
CA LEU A 536 7.64 -8.45 -15.02
C LEU A 536 6.98 -9.76 -14.57
N LEU A 537 6.10 -9.70 -13.56
CA LEU A 537 5.25 -10.83 -13.13
C LEU A 537 4.43 -11.38 -14.31
N ASP A 538 3.66 -10.52 -14.98
CA ASP A 538 2.80 -10.91 -16.10
C ASP A 538 3.62 -11.44 -17.30
N GLN A 539 4.75 -10.79 -17.61
CA GLN A 539 5.66 -11.21 -18.69
C GLN A 539 6.34 -12.56 -18.43
N CYS A 540 6.73 -12.84 -17.18
CA CYS A 540 7.29 -14.14 -16.81
C CYS A 540 6.21 -15.24 -16.82
N ILE A 541 5.04 -14.99 -16.22
CA ILE A 541 3.96 -15.98 -16.18
C ILE A 541 3.40 -16.31 -17.58
N GLY A 542 3.37 -15.35 -18.51
CA GLY A 542 3.09 -15.60 -19.93
C GLY A 542 4.11 -16.58 -20.53
N CYS A 543 5.39 -16.18 -20.55
CA CYS A 543 6.50 -16.98 -21.05
C CYS A 543 6.55 -18.42 -20.50
N TRP A 544 6.18 -18.61 -19.22
CA TRP A 544 6.19 -19.94 -18.60
C TRP A 544 5.03 -20.85 -19.02
N LYS A 545 3.94 -20.27 -19.54
CA LYS A 545 2.76 -20.98 -20.09
C LYS A 545 2.87 -21.18 -21.60
N ASP A 546 3.74 -20.44 -22.28
CA ASP A 546 3.91 -20.52 -23.73
C ASP A 546 4.56 -21.84 -24.17
N LEU A 547 3.78 -22.68 -24.86
CA LEU A 547 4.23 -23.93 -25.47
C LEU A 547 5.26 -23.72 -26.60
N GLY A 548 5.40 -22.50 -27.13
CA GLY A 548 6.28 -22.20 -28.27
C GLY A 548 7.78 -22.40 -28.04
N HIS A 549 8.20 -22.69 -26.80
CA HIS A 549 9.58 -23.02 -26.46
C HIS A 549 9.84 -24.53 -26.37
N ALA A 550 8.80 -25.36 -26.54
CA ALA A 550 8.89 -26.80 -26.67
C ALA A 550 9.32 -27.21 -28.09
N GLY A 551 10.63 -27.32 -28.33
CA GLY A 551 11.19 -27.90 -29.57
C GLY A 551 10.94 -29.41 -29.73
N SER A 552 9.96 -29.97 -29.02
CA SER A 552 9.62 -31.39 -28.99
C SER A 552 8.14 -31.56 -28.63
N THR A 553 7.44 -32.44 -29.34
CA THR A 553 5.98 -32.64 -29.29
C THR A 553 5.43 -33.23 -27.97
N ASN A 554 6.27 -33.38 -26.94
CA ASN A 554 5.94 -34.05 -25.67
C ASN A 554 6.38 -33.30 -24.39
N SER A 555 6.97 -32.09 -24.45
CA SER A 555 7.50 -31.45 -23.24
C SER A 555 6.49 -30.54 -22.53
N THR A 556 6.25 -30.81 -21.24
CA THR A 556 5.45 -29.98 -20.32
C THR A 556 5.98 -28.56 -20.21
N THR A 557 5.11 -27.56 -20.07
CA THR A 557 5.50 -26.16 -19.87
C THR A 557 6.25 -25.93 -18.55
N ILE A 558 6.95 -24.79 -18.44
CA ILE A 558 7.59 -24.40 -17.18
C ILE A 558 6.53 -24.17 -16.09
N TRP A 559 5.38 -23.61 -16.46
CA TRP A 559 4.24 -23.42 -15.56
C TRP A 559 3.68 -24.76 -15.05
N GLU A 560 3.46 -25.75 -15.91
CA GLU A 560 3.06 -27.11 -15.49
C GLU A 560 4.07 -27.75 -14.51
N ARG A 561 5.36 -27.55 -14.75
CA ARG A 561 6.42 -28.06 -13.85
C ARG A 561 6.41 -27.38 -12.47
N ILE A 562 5.99 -26.12 -12.38
CA ILE A 562 5.72 -25.45 -11.09
C ILE A 562 4.45 -26.05 -10.47
N CYS A 563 3.32 -26.06 -11.22
CA CYS A 563 2.03 -26.58 -10.76
C CYS A 563 2.07 -28.02 -10.24
N LYS A 564 2.93 -28.88 -10.82
CA LYS A 564 3.14 -30.26 -10.37
C LYS A 564 3.67 -30.35 -8.93
N ASN A 565 4.37 -29.33 -8.45
CA ASN A 565 4.95 -29.32 -7.10
C ASN A 565 4.18 -28.40 -6.15
N LYS A 566 3.65 -27.25 -6.63
CA LYS A 566 2.95 -26.24 -5.83
C LYS A 566 1.73 -25.68 -6.56
N GLN A 567 0.59 -25.54 -5.89
CA GLN A 567 -0.58 -24.89 -6.48
C GLN A 567 -0.42 -23.36 -6.55
N PRO A 568 -0.60 -22.73 -7.73
CA PRO A 568 -0.33 -21.30 -7.89
C PRO A 568 -1.48 -20.40 -7.46
N VAL A 569 -1.11 -19.25 -6.89
CA VAL A 569 -1.92 -18.04 -6.68
C VAL A 569 -1.14 -16.85 -7.23
N VAL A 570 -1.85 -15.86 -7.79
CA VAL A 570 -1.24 -14.64 -8.35
C VAL A 570 -1.93 -13.42 -7.76
N GLU A 571 -1.17 -12.42 -7.33
CA GLU A 571 -1.69 -11.22 -6.68
C GLU A 571 -2.62 -10.41 -7.60
N PRO A 572 -3.89 -10.18 -7.21
CA PRO A 572 -4.80 -9.37 -8.01
C PRO A 572 -4.48 -7.88 -7.88
N ARG A 573 -4.33 -7.22 -9.04
CA ARG A 573 -4.18 -5.77 -9.13
C ARG A 573 -5.34 -5.04 -8.42
N GLN A 574 -6.58 -5.51 -8.58
CA GLN A 574 -7.78 -4.95 -7.93
C GLN A 574 -7.86 -5.32 -6.43
N SER A 575 -8.14 -4.35 -5.57
CA SER A 575 -8.23 -4.55 -4.11
C SER A 575 -9.43 -5.39 -3.67
N SER A 576 -10.55 -5.31 -4.39
CA SER A 576 -11.78 -6.08 -4.12
C SER A 576 -11.58 -7.59 -4.21
N LEU A 577 -10.65 -8.05 -5.05
CA LEU A 577 -10.35 -9.48 -5.26
C LEU A 577 -9.29 -10.00 -4.28
N PHE A 578 -8.69 -9.14 -3.46
CA PHE A 578 -7.51 -9.50 -2.68
C PHE A 578 -7.79 -10.52 -1.58
N SER A 579 -8.85 -10.33 -0.79
CA SER A 579 -9.23 -11.29 0.27
C SER A 579 -9.47 -12.70 -0.30
N SER A 580 -10.15 -12.79 -1.44
CA SER A 580 -10.41 -14.07 -2.13
C SER A 580 -9.12 -14.75 -2.59
N ALA A 581 -8.09 -14.01 -2.99
CA ALA A 581 -6.77 -14.59 -3.31
C ALA A 581 -6.02 -15.11 -2.07
N ILE A 582 -6.20 -14.48 -0.91
CA ILE A 582 -5.64 -14.99 0.36
C ILE A 582 -6.39 -16.24 0.82
N GLU A 583 -7.72 -16.25 0.72
CA GLU A 583 -8.56 -17.43 1.01
C GLU A 583 -8.23 -18.61 0.08
N ASP A 584 -8.04 -18.35 -1.21
CA ASP A 584 -7.57 -19.34 -2.21
C ASP A 584 -6.20 -19.90 -1.82
N TYR A 585 -5.22 -19.05 -1.46
CA TYR A 585 -3.90 -19.50 -1.01
C TYR A 585 -3.96 -20.36 0.26
N VAL A 586 -4.70 -19.93 1.28
CA VAL A 586 -4.86 -20.68 2.55
C VAL A 586 -5.64 -21.99 2.35
N THR A 587 -6.52 -22.06 1.34
CA THR A 587 -7.19 -23.30 0.95
C THR A 587 -6.21 -24.25 0.25
N LYS A 588 -5.43 -23.74 -0.71
CA LYS A 588 -4.42 -24.50 -1.47
C LYS A 588 -3.27 -25.02 -0.61
N LEU A 589 -2.88 -24.29 0.44
CA LEU A 589 -1.90 -24.75 1.43
C LEU A 589 -2.37 -25.99 2.22
N LYS A 590 -3.69 -26.20 2.33
CA LYS A 590 -4.28 -27.33 3.06
C LYS A 590 -4.55 -28.54 2.17
N ASP A 591 -4.31 -28.44 0.86
CA ASP A 591 -4.50 -29.55 -0.08
C ASP A 591 -3.21 -30.39 -0.19
N SER A 592 -3.30 -31.66 0.22
CA SER A 592 -2.23 -32.65 0.16
C SER A 592 -1.99 -33.26 -1.23
N SER A 593 -2.73 -32.83 -2.26
CA SER A 593 -2.51 -33.23 -3.66
C SER A 593 -1.17 -32.77 -4.25
N THR A 594 -0.52 -31.80 -3.60
CA THR A 594 0.79 -31.24 -3.97
C THR A 594 1.61 -30.97 -2.70
N SER A 595 2.85 -30.47 -2.83
CA SER A 595 3.68 -30.13 -1.66
C SER A 595 3.29 -28.80 -0.98
N GLY A 596 2.10 -28.25 -1.26
CA GLY A 596 1.62 -26.95 -0.79
C GLY A 596 1.41 -25.93 -1.93
N ALA A 597 1.51 -24.64 -1.62
CA ALA A 597 1.10 -23.57 -2.53
C ALA A 597 2.21 -22.55 -2.82
N ILE A 598 2.13 -21.88 -3.98
CA ILE A 598 3.06 -20.84 -4.42
C ILE A 598 2.32 -19.52 -4.69
N PHE A 599 2.70 -18.44 -4.00
CA PHE A 599 2.10 -17.11 -4.17
C PHE A 599 3.02 -16.22 -5.00
N PHE A 600 2.61 -15.89 -6.21
CA PHE A 600 3.28 -14.89 -7.05
C PHE A 600 2.74 -13.49 -6.76
N ALA A 601 3.61 -12.62 -6.25
CA ALA A 601 3.27 -11.31 -5.72
C ALA A 601 4.24 -10.22 -6.22
N VAL A 602 4.02 -8.98 -5.81
CA VAL A 602 4.86 -7.82 -6.17
C VAL A 602 5.40 -7.13 -4.92
N CYS A 603 6.67 -6.70 -4.93
CA CYS A 603 7.23 -5.82 -3.90
C CYS A 603 6.50 -4.47 -3.92
N ARG A 604 6.06 -3.95 -2.76
CA ARG A 604 5.08 -2.84 -2.67
C ARG A 604 3.67 -3.20 -3.18
N GLY A 605 3.41 -4.50 -3.39
CA GLY A 605 2.09 -5.08 -3.59
C GLY A 605 1.45 -5.46 -2.25
N LYS A 606 0.16 -5.77 -2.29
CA LYS A 606 -0.67 -5.98 -1.08
C LYS A 606 -0.24 -7.20 -0.26
N VAL A 607 0.44 -8.17 -0.88
CA VAL A 607 1.02 -9.34 -0.19
C VAL A 607 2.26 -8.96 0.63
N SER A 608 2.98 -7.90 0.23
CA SER A 608 4.16 -7.40 0.94
C SER A 608 3.85 -6.43 2.09
N GLU A 609 2.58 -6.02 2.23
CA GLU A 609 2.07 -5.16 3.31
C GLU A 609 1.07 -5.90 4.19
N GLY A 610 1.03 -5.58 5.49
CA GLY A 610 -0.09 -5.91 6.40
C GLY A 610 -0.44 -7.39 6.67
N LEU A 611 0.15 -8.37 5.96
CA LEU A 611 -0.21 -9.78 6.06
C LEU A 611 0.82 -10.65 6.79
N ASP A 612 0.29 -11.63 7.51
CA ASP A 612 1.03 -12.61 8.30
C ASP A 612 0.99 -14.01 7.67
N PHE A 613 2.18 -14.43 7.21
CA PHE A 613 2.47 -15.74 6.66
C PHE A 613 3.34 -16.48 7.69
N ALA A 614 2.71 -16.95 8.75
CA ALA A 614 3.38 -17.74 9.79
C ALA A 614 3.51 -19.21 9.36
N ASP A 615 4.55 -19.86 9.86
CA ASP A 615 4.73 -21.30 9.73
C ASP A 615 4.64 -21.81 8.27
N HIS A 616 3.81 -22.83 8.05
CA HIS A 616 3.57 -23.48 6.78
C HIS A 616 3.10 -22.51 5.67
N ALA A 617 2.58 -21.33 6.03
CA ALA A 617 2.15 -20.34 5.05
C ALA A 617 3.28 -19.57 4.34
N GLY A 618 4.55 -19.73 4.78
CA GLY A 618 5.66 -18.94 4.24
C GLY A 618 7.04 -19.52 4.47
N ARG A 619 7.24 -20.83 4.26
CA ARG A 619 8.53 -21.52 4.54
C ARG A 619 9.71 -21.03 3.69
N ALA A 620 9.47 -20.40 2.53
CA ALA A 620 10.51 -19.60 1.87
C ALA A 620 9.95 -18.41 1.07
N VAL A 621 10.80 -17.41 0.85
CA VAL A 621 10.57 -16.27 -0.05
C VAL A 621 11.65 -16.19 -1.13
N ILE A 622 11.22 -16.01 -2.38
CA ILE A 622 12.09 -15.65 -3.51
C ILE A 622 11.88 -14.17 -3.82
N ILE A 623 12.97 -13.40 -3.79
CA ILE A 623 13.02 -12.00 -4.23
C ILE A 623 13.60 -11.98 -5.64
N ILE A 624 12.79 -11.60 -6.62
CA ILE A 624 13.18 -11.51 -8.03
C ILE A 624 13.60 -10.08 -8.32
N GLY A 625 14.91 -9.85 -8.47
CA GLY A 625 15.42 -8.53 -8.80
C GLY A 625 15.34 -7.50 -7.66
N MET A 626 15.74 -6.27 -7.98
CA MET A 626 15.61 -5.12 -7.09
C MET A 626 14.42 -4.24 -7.50
N PRO A 627 13.47 -3.91 -6.60
CA PRO A 627 12.23 -3.19 -6.90
C PRO A 627 12.45 -1.68 -7.00
N PHE A 628 13.24 -1.25 -8.00
CA PHE A 628 13.44 0.15 -8.33
C PHE A 628 12.19 0.75 -9.01
N ALA A 629 11.77 1.93 -8.55
CA ALA A 629 10.82 2.78 -9.26
C ALA A 629 11.42 3.30 -10.59
N MET A 630 10.62 3.84 -11.50
CA MET A 630 11.15 4.30 -12.78
C MET A 630 11.96 5.60 -12.60
N ARG A 631 13.27 5.57 -12.91
CA ARG A 631 14.20 6.71 -12.73
C ARG A 631 13.73 8.03 -13.39
N ASN A 632 12.97 7.93 -14.47
CA ASN A 632 12.48 9.07 -15.25
C ASN A 632 11.05 9.49 -14.85
N GLU A 633 10.39 8.76 -13.95
CA GLU A 633 9.09 9.17 -13.39
C GLU A 633 9.23 10.54 -12.70
N PRO A 634 8.42 11.56 -13.04
CA PRO A 634 8.67 12.93 -12.59
C PRO A 634 8.79 13.08 -11.07
N LYS A 635 7.96 12.39 -10.28
CA LYS A 635 8.00 12.45 -8.81
C LYS A 635 9.30 11.87 -8.24
N VAL A 636 9.76 10.73 -8.77
CA VAL A 636 11.05 10.11 -8.43
C VAL A 636 12.22 11.01 -8.86
N ARG A 637 12.22 11.48 -10.11
CA ARG A 637 13.26 12.35 -10.67
C ARG A 637 13.42 13.63 -9.82
N LEU A 638 12.32 14.33 -9.55
CA LEU A 638 12.33 15.59 -8.80
C LEU A 638 12.66 15.42 -7.31
N LYS A 639 12.25 14.32 -6.67
CA LYS A 639 12.68 13.97 -5.30
C LYS A 639 14.19 13.73 -5.21
N ARG A 640 14.79 13.09 -6.24
CA ARG A 640 16.25 12.90 -6.33
C ARG A 640 16.99 14.23 -6.51
N GLU A 641 16.57 15.03 -7.49
CA GLU A 641 17.10 16.39 -7.69
C GLU A 641 16.97 17.28 -6.45
N TYR A 642 15.88 17.13 -5.68
CA TYR A 642 15.68 17.80 -4.40
C TYR A 642 16.68 17.35 -3.33
N MET A 643 16.92 16.04 -3.19
CA MET A 643 17.90 15.51 -2.24
C MET A 643 19.33 15.92 -2.60
N ASP A 644 19.71 15.86 -3.87
CA ASP A 644 21.02 16.34 -4.34
C ASP A 644 21.23 17.84 -4.02
N GLN A 645 20.20 18.66 -4.21
CA GLN A 645 20.22 20.09 -3.84
C GLN A 645 20.31 20.33 -2.33
N GLN A 646 19.69 19.47 -1.51
CA GLN A 646 19.82 19.55 -0.04
C GLN A 646 21.20 19.12 0.43
N ALA A 647 21.74 18.01 -0.08
CA ALA A 647 23.07 17.51 0.26
C ALA A 647 24.17 18.56 0.01
N LEU A 648 24.09 19.33 -1.09
CA LEU A 648 24.99 20.45 -1.40
C LEU A 648 24.88 21.65 -0.45
N SER A 649 23.80 21.75 0.35
CA SER A 649 23.58 22.85 1.29
C SER A 649 24.17 22.62 2.69
N HIS A 650 24.49 21.37 3.05
CA HIS A 650 25.08 21.01 4.34
C HIS A 650 26.57 21.40 4.41
N LYS A 651 26.84 22.67 4.79
CA LYS A 651 28.21 23.20 4.91
C LYS A 651 29.03 22.68 6.10
N ASN A 652 28.42 21.97 7.05
CA ASN A 652 29.01 21.66 8.37
C ASN A 652 29.32 20.17 8.56
N GLY A 653 30.16 19.59 7.68
CA GLY A 653 30.81 18.27 7.87
C GLY A 653 29.94 17.01 7.81
N GLN A 654 28.63 17.12 8.05
CA GLN A 654 27.69 16.00 7.93
C GLN A 654 27.42 15.68 6.45
N LYS A 655 27.64 14.42 6.06
CA LYS A 655 27.25 13.92 4.72
C LYS A 655 25.73 13.77 4.65
N GLY A 656 25.08 14.67 3.91
CA GLY A 656 23.65 14.57 3.60
C GLY A 656 23.36 13.47 2.57
N LEU A 657 22.19 12.83 2.69
CA LEU A 657 21.68 11.81 1.78
C LEU A 657 21.56 12.31 0.33
N THR A 658 22.25 11.67 -0.61
CA THR A 658 22.11 11.97 -2.04
C THR A 658 20.87 11.33 -2.66
N GLY A 659 20.44 11.84 -3.81
CA GLY A 659 19.32 11.30 -4.59
C GLY A 659 19.58 9.88 -5.14
N GLU A 660 20.83 9.44 -5.29
CA GLU A 660 21.12 8.04 -5.65
C GLU A 660 21.05 7.10 -4.44
N GLU A 661 21.57 7.53 -3.28
CA GLU A 661 21.49 6.75 -2.04
C GLU A 661 20.03 6.57 -1.60
N TRP A 662 19.24 7.65 -1.62
CA TRP A 662 17.79 7.60 -1.37
C TRP A 662 17.07 6.62 -2.30
N TYR A 663 17.38 6.67 -3.61
CA TYR A 663 16.75 5.82 -4.63
C TYR A 663 17.10 4.33 -4.45
N SER A 664 18.32 4.01 -4.01
CA SER A 664 18.73 2.65 -3.67
C SER A 664 18.08 2.13 -2.37
N GLN A 665 18.00 2.99 -1.34
CA GLN A 665 17.33 2.66 -0.08
C GLN A 665 15.83 2.41 -0.27
N GLN A 666 15.17 3.17 -1.15
CA GLN A 666 13.76 2.96 -1.47
C GLN A 666 13.49 1.58 -2.13
N ALA A 667 14.41 1.05 -2.95
CA ALA A 667 14.32 -0.32 -3.43
C ALA A 667 14.57 -1.33 -2.28
N SER A 668 15.56 -1.07 -1.42
CA SER A 668 15.95 -1.97 -0.33
C SER A 668 14.91 -2.08 0.79
N ARG A 669 14.26 -0.97 1.20
CA ARG A 669 13.12 -0.98 2.15
C ARG A 669 11.99 -1.91 1.68
N ALA A 670 11.68 -1.89 0.38
CA ALA A 670 10.65 -2.76 -0.21
C ALA A 670 11.06 -4.24 -0.27
N VAL A 671 12.37 -4.55 -0.34
CA VAL A 671 12.88 -5.92 -0.17
C VAL A 671 12.76 -6.35 1.30
N ASN A 672 13.18 -5.51 2.25
CA ASN A 672 13.08 -5.76 3.70
C ASN A 672 11.63 -6.07 4.12
N GLN A 673 10.64 -5.35 3.57
CA GLN A 673 9.19 -5.57 3.78
C GLN A 673 8.67 -6.91 3.22
N ALA A 674 9.25 -7.41 2.13
CA ALA A 674 8.88 -8.69 1.53
C ALA A 674 9.54 -9.88 2.23
N VAL A 675 10.80 -9.75 2.66
CA VAL A 675 11.52 -10.86 3.34
C VAL A 675 11.15 -11.01 4.81
N GLY A 676 10.76 -9.93 5.49
CA GLY A 676 10.14 -9.97 6.83
C GLY A 676 8.79 -10.71 6.88
N ARG A 677 8.35 -11.34 5.79
CA ARG A 677 7.12 -12.13 5.76
C ARG A 677 7.28 -13.59 6.18
N VAL A 678 8.51 -14.11 6.27
CA VAL A 678 8.83 -15.56 6.39
C VAL A 678 9.03 -16.07 7.83
N ILE A 679 9.32 -15.21 8.80
CA ILE A 679 9.63 -15.63 10.18
C ILE A 679 8.83 -14.79 11.19
N ARG A 680 7.97 -15.45 11.97
CA ARG A 680 6.90 -14.80 12.76
C ARG A 680 6.92 -15.05 14.27
N HIS A 681 7.74 -15.98 14.75
CA HIS A 681 7.96 -16.20 16.18
C HIS A 681 9.34 -16.83 16.41
N ARG A 682 9.74 -16.98 17.68
CA ARG A 682 11.05 -17.55 18.06
C ARG A 682 11.23 -19.01 17.64
N ASP A 683 10.13 -19.75 17.44
CA ASP A 683 10.10 -21.18 17.12
C ASP A 683 9.86 -21.42 15.60
N ASP A 684 9.81 -20.34 14.81
CA ASP A 684 9.57 -20.35 13.36
C ASP A 684 10.87 -20.50 12.55
N TYR A 685 10.78 -20.91 11.29
CA TYR A 685 11.95 -21.07 10.41
C TYR A 685 11.59 -20.89 8.92
N GLY A 686 12.58 -20.44 8.13
CA GLY A 686 12.40 -20.33 6.69
C GLY A 686 13.62 -19.85 5.91
N ALA A 687 13.45 -19.71 4.60
CA ALA A 687 14.52 -19.36 3.67
C ALA A 687 14.25 -18.08 2.86
N ILE A 688 15.30 -17.29 2.64
CA ILE A 688 15.30 -16.06 1.84
C ILE A 688 16.23 -16.26 0.64
N ILE A 689 15.66 -16.25 -0.56
CA ILE A 689 16.35 -16.54 -1.82
C ILE A 689 16.36 -15.27 -2.68
N PHE A 690 17.52 -14.63 -2.82
CA PHE A 690 17.67 -13.43 -3.66
C PHE A 690 18.12 -13.85 -5.08
N CYS A 691 17.19 -13.86 -6.03
CA CYS A 691 17.44 -14.19 -7.44
C CYS A 691 17.84 -12.94 -8.25
N ASP A 692 18.94 -12.30 -7.85
CA ASP A 692 19.62 -11.28 -8.66
C ASP A 692 21.09 -11.11 -8.23
N GLU A 693 22.02 -11.08 -9.18
CA GLU A 693 23.47 -10.91 -8.93
C GLU A 693 23.79 -9.62 -8.16
N ARG A 694 22.98 -8.56 -8.29
CA ARG A 694 23.23 -7.27 -7.62
C ARG A 694 23.10 -7.35 -6.10
N PHE A 695 22.44 -8.37 -5.54
CA PHE A 695 22.43 -8.60 -4.09
C PHE A 695 23.78 -9.13 -3.56
N ALA A 696 24.72 -9.54 -4.43
CA ALA A 696 26.08 -9.89 -4.04
C ALA A 696 26.97 -8.66 -3.77
N TYR A 697 26.53 -7.45 -4.17
CA TYR A 697 27.32 -6.23 -3.99
C TYR A 697 27.27 -5.74 -2.53
N PRO A 698 28.43 -5.48 -1.87
CA PRO A 698 28.45 -5.09 -0.46
C PRO A 698 27.61 -3.85 -0.12
N ASN A 699 27.51 -2.90 -1.05
CA ASN A 699 26.71 -1.69 -0.86
C ASN A 699 25.20 -1.98 -0.76
N ASN A 700 24.71 -3.05 -1.39
CA ASN A 700 23.31 -3.48 -1.33
C ASN A 700 23.04 -4.37 -0.10
N GLN A 701 23.98 -5.25 0.26
CA GLN A 701 23.87 -6.06 1.48
C GLN A 701 23.78 -5.19 2.74
N LYS A 702 24.53 -4.09 2.79
CA LYS A 702 24.46 -3.05 3.84
C LYS A 702 23.11 -2.31 3.93
N GLN A 703 22.19 -2.47 2.98
CA GLN A 703 20.82 -1.92 3.05
C GLN A 703 19.77 -2.93 3.53
N MET A 704 20.14 -4.20 3.72
CA MET A 704 19.26 -5.21 4.30
C MET A 704 19.24 -5.02 5.83
N SER A 705 18.11 -5.24 6.51
CA SER A 705 18.05 -5.12 7.98
C SER A 705 19.17 -5.92 8.67
N LEU A 706 19.80 -5.33 9.70
CA LEU A 706 21.03 -5.87 10.33
C LEU A 706 20.93 -7.34 10.74
N TRP A 707 19.77 -7.78 11.24
CA TRP A 707 19.53 -9.15 11.67
C TRP A 707 19.66 -10.19 10.55
N MET A 708 19.52 -9.81 9.27
CA MET A 708 19.71 -10.71 8.13
C MET A 708 21.16 -10.75 7.66
N GLN A 709 21.90 -9.64 7.74
CA GLN A 709 23.19 -9.48 7.08
C GLN A 709 24.21 -10.61 7.38
N PRO A 710 24.36 -11.12 8.62
CA PRO A 710 25.28 -12.23 8.93
C PRO A 710 24.94 -13.57 8.27
N HIS A 711 23.69 -13.74 7.81
CA HIS A 711 23.20 -15.01 7.26
C HIS A 711 23.28 -15.06 5.73
N ILE A 712 23.45 -13.92 5.05
CA ILE A 712 23.45 -13.81 3.59
C ILE A 712 24.72 -14.46 3.01
N LYS A 713 24.54 -15.50 2.19
CA LYS A 713 25.63 -16.19 1.48
C LYS A 713 25.48 -16.07 -0.03
N CYS A 714 26.57 -15.82 -0.75
CA CYS A 714 26.54 -15.72 -2.21
C CYS A 714 26.89 -17.07 -2.84
N TYR A 715 25.99 -17.57 -3.70
CA TYR A 715 26.14 -18.83 -4.43
C TYR A 715 26.27 -18.55 -5.93
N SER A 716 27.47 -18.79 -6.48
CA SER A 716 27.76 -18.63 -7.91
C SER A 716 27.25 -19.81 -8.76
N LYS A 717 27.03 -20.97 -8.13
CA LYS A 717 26.46 -22.17 -8.78
C LYS A 717 25.09 -22.49 -8.20
N PHE A 718 24.09 -22.60 -9.07
CA PHE A 718 22.71 -22.93 -8.68
C PHE A 718 22.58 -24.22 -7.84
N GLY A 719 23.34 -25.26 -8.19
CA GLY A 719 23.33 -26.54 -7.48
C GLY A 719 23.79 -26.46 -6.02
N GLU A 720 24.69 -25.55 -5.68
CA GLU A 720 25.18 -25.36 -4.31
C GLU A 720 24.13 -24.66 -3.43
N ALA A 721 23.40 -23.70 -4.01
CA ALA A 721 22.23 -23.09 -3.35
C ALA A 721 21.13 -24.14 -3.09
N VAL A 722 20.76 -24.92 -4.12
CA VAL A 722 19.76 -26.00 -4.01
C VAL A 722 20.16 -27.04 -2.94
N PHE A 723 21.41 -27.51 -2.94
CA PHE A 723 21.91 -28.48 -1.97
C PHE A 723 21.86 -27.95 -0.53
N THR A 724 22.38 -26.75 -0.30
CA THR A 724 22.43 -26.17 1.06
C THR A 724 21.03 -25.80 1.58
N LEU A 725 20.14 -25.31 0.72
CA LEU A 725 18.74 -25.02 1.05
C LEU A 725 17.97 -26.31 1.41
N THR A 726 18.09 -27.36 0.60
CA THR A 726 17.46 -28.67 0.87
C THR A 726 17.90 -29.22 2.23
N ARG A 727 19.21 -29.18 2.52
CA ARG A 727 19.75 -29.57 3.83
C ARG A 727 19.19 -28.72 4.97
N SER A 728 19.04 -27.40 4.77
CA SER A 728 18.50 -26.49 5.79
C SER A 728 17.05 -26.81 6.16
N HIS A 729 16.19 -27.08 5.17
CA HIS A 729 14.80 -27.49 5.45
C HIS A 729 14.75 -28.86 6.15
N ALA A 730 15.55 -29.83 5.70
CA ALA A 730 15.61 -31.15 6.34
C ALA A 730 16.07 -31.09 7.81
N THR A 731 17.08 -30.25 8.12
CA THR A 731 17.53 -30.04 9.50
C THR A 731 16.45 -29.39 10.37
N ASN A 732 15.75 -28.36 9.88
CA ASN A 732 14.69 -27.72 10.68
C ASN A 732 13.46 -28.62 10.85
N ALA A 733 13.09 -29.44 9.86
CA ALA A 733 12.04 -30.44 10.02
C ALA A 733 12.37 -31.44 11.16
N MET A 734 13.57 -32.03 11.14
CA MET A 734 14.01 -32.96 12.19
C MET A 734 14.11 -32.33 13.59
N LEU A 735 14.38 -31.03 13.68
CA LEU A 735 14.39 -30.30 14.96
C LEU A 735 12.97 -30.03 15.45
N ASN A 736 12.07 -29.59 14.57
CA ASN A 736 10.68 -29.32 14.94
C ASN A 736 9.91 -30.60 15.32
N GLU A 737 10.15 -31.73 14.67
CA GLU A 737 9.60 -33.04 15.07
C GLU A 737 9.99 -33.39 16.51
N ARG A 738 11.27 -33.26 16.87
CA ARG A 738 11.80 -33.49 18.23
C ARG A 738 11.30 -32.48 19.27
N MET A 739 10.91 -31.28 18.85
CA MET A 739 10.31 -30.28 19.74
C MET A 739 8.78 -30.45 19.89
N GLN A 740 8.16 -31.37 19.14
CA GLN A 740 6.74 -31.70 19.23
C GLN A 740 6.46 -33.04 19.94
N GLU A 741 7.49 -33.84 20.25
CA GLU A 741 7.32 -34.97 21.17
C GLU A 741 6.91 -34.47 22.56
N PRO A 742 5.82 -34.98 23.16
CA PRO A 742 5.38 -34.53 24.47
C PRO A 742 6.39 -35.01 25.52
N ILE A 743 6.90 -34.07 26.33
CA ILE A 743 7.75 -34.39 27.49
C ILE A 743 6.91 -35.21 28.47
N GLU A 744 7.04 -36.53 28.44
CA GLU A 744 6.57 -37.39 29.53
C GLU A 744 7.26 -36.95 30.82
N LYS A 745 6.46 -36.71 31.85
CA LYS A 745 7.00 -36.24 33.13
C LYS A 745 7.71 -37.38 33.82
N ASP A 746 9.04 -37.31 33.86
CA ASP A 746 9.86 -38.11 34.78
C ASP A 746 9.26 -38.04 36.18
N SER A 747 8.69 -39.15 36.62
CA SER A 747 7.94 -39.23 37.87
C SER A 747 8.89 -39.53 39.01
N LEU A 748 9.45 -38.45 39.56
CA LEU A 748 10.23 -38.44 40.81
C LEU A 748 9.51 -39.23 41.91
N SER A 749 9.94 -40.48 42.07
CA SER A 749 9.50 -41.37 43.15
C SER A 749 10.46 -41.23 44.32
N ALA A 750 9.94 -40.77 45.46
CA ALA A 750 10.72 -40.65 46.69
C ALA A 750 11.05 -42.04 47.25
N PRO A 751 12.24 -42.25 47.86
CA PRO A 751 12.70 -43.57 48.26
C PRO A 751 11.97 -44.10 49.49
N GLN A 752 11.56 -45.38 49.46
CA GLN A 752 11.19 -46.13 50.65
C GLN A 752 11.96 -47.45 50.77
N SER A 753 12.86 -47.47 51.74
CA SER A 753 13.22 -48.60 52.61
C SER A 753 13.22 -50.04 52.06
N SER A 754 14.45 -50.55 51.94
CA SER A 754 14.93 -51.76 52.63
C SER A 754 14.84 -53.15 51.97
N ASN A 755 16.00 -53.81 52.02
CA ASN A 755 16.24 -55.23 52.30
C ASN A 755 16.18 -56.30 51.19
N LEU A 756 17.41 -56.67 50.79
CA LEU A 756 17.99 -58.02 50.81
C LEU A 756 17.82 -58.98 49.60
N VAL A 757 19.01 -59.32 49.04
CA VAL A 757 19.46 -60.67 48.68
C VAL A 757 18.89 -61.33 47.40
N HIS A 758 19.77 -61.37 46.38
CA HIS A 758 19.93 -62.40 45.32
C HIS A 758 18.74 -62.66 44.36
N GLY A 759 18.94 -62.97 43.08
CA GLY A 759 20.19 -62.93 42.31
C GLY A 759 20.15 -63.76 41.02
N ASN A 760 20.75 -63.21 39.96
CA ASN A 760 21.23 -63.89 38.74
C ASN A 760 20.21 -64.41 37.68
N SER A 761 20.69 -64.50 36.43
CA SER A 761 20.20 -65.31 35.29
C SER A 761 18.68 -65.33 34.99
N GLY A 762 18.17 -64.72 33.92
CA GLY A 762 18.51 -65.00 32.51
C GLY A 762 17.24 -65.48 31.74
N GLY A 763 17.34 -65.77 30.43
CA GLY A 763 16.27 -66.51 29.70
C GLY A 763 15.53 -65.75 28.58
N VAL A 764 16.18 -65.61 27.42
CA VAL A 764 15.59 -65.11 26.17
C VAL A 764 14.55 -66.08 25.58
N LYS A 765 13.38 -65.58 25.15
CA LYS A 765 12.57 -65.90 23.94
C LYS A 765 11.12 -65.40 24.14
N VAL A 766 10.42 -64.71 23.23
CA VAL A 766 10.27 -64.76 21.75
C VAL A 766 9.34 -65.88 21.27
N ASN A 767 8.05 -65.52 21.12
CA ASN A 767 7.07 -65.81 20.04
C ASN A 767 5.71 -65.20 20.49
N GLU A 768 4.99 -64.38 19.72
CA GLU A 768 4.35 -64.53 18.39
C GLU A 768 2.92 -65.09 18.42
N SER A 769 2.11 -64.71 17.41
CA SER A 769 0.65 -64.90 17.23
C SER A 769 -0.26 -64.16 18.25
N LEU A 770 -1.29 -63.37 17.89
CA LEU A 770 -2.37 -63.38 16.86
C LEU A 770 -3.67 -64.09 17.28
N ASP A 771 -4.66 -63.29 17.71
CA ASP A 771 -6.10 -63.31 17.34
C ASP A 771 -6.74 -62.00 17.87
N MET A 772 -7.67 -61.24 17.26
CA MET A 772 -8.65 -61.37 16.16
C MET A 772 -10.12 -61.58 16.65
N PHE A 773 -11.04 -60.72 16.17
CA PHE A 773 -12.49 -60.61 16.52
C PHE A 773 -12.82 -60.21 18.00
N SER A 774 -13.96 -59.58 18.35
CA SER A 774 -14.84 -58.64 17.60
C SER A 774 -15.89 -57.91 18.49
N THR A 775 -16.45 -56.83 17.93
CA THR A 775 -17.82 -56.28 18.07
C THR A 775 -18.80 -56.89 19.11
N MET A 776 -19.33 -56.07 20.05
CA MET A 776 -20.75 -55.60 20.04
C MET A 776 -21.25 -54.79 21.27
N LYS A 777 -21.84 -53.61 20.95
CA LYS A 777 -23.15 -53.07 21.41
C LYS A 777 -23.53 -52.85 22.91
N THR A 778 -24.24 -51.72 23.09
CA THR A 778 -25.40 -51.49 24.02
C THR A 778 -25.13 -51.41 25.54
N GLN A 779 -25.94 -50.75 26.40
CA GLN A 779 -27.18 -49.96 26.19
C GLN A 779 -27.39 -48.85 27.26
N ARG A 780 -28.23 -47.85 26.91
CA ARG A 780 -29.17 -47.04 27.73
C ARG A 780 -29.09 -47.12 29.28
N ARG A 781 -29.26 -45.96 29.93
CA ARG A 781 -30.46 -45.68 30.77
C ARG A 781 -30.70 -44.17 30.98
N SER A 782 -31.87 -43.85 31.53
CA SER A 782 -32.47 -42.50 31.60
C SER A 782 -33.23 -42.30 32.92
N ALA A 783 -33.31 -41.06 33.41
CA ALA A 783 -34.21 -40.63 34.50
C ALA A 783 -34.68 -39.18 34.26
N THR A 784 -35.76 -38.77 34.92
CA THR A 784 -36.55 -37.53 34.63
C THR A 784 -37.07 -36.89 35.93
N SER A 785 -37.94 -35.85 35.83
CA SER A 785 -38.72 -35.17 36.90
C SER A 785 -37.97 -34.04 37.67
N THR A 786 -38.59 -32.94 38.15
CA THR A 786 -39.96 -32.36 37.98
C THR A 786 -39.98 -30.83 38.26
N GLU A 787 -41.15 -30.17 38.14
CA GLU A 787 -41.39 -28.71 38.18
C GLU A 787 -41.64 -28.12 39.59
N ASN A 788 -41.33 -26.82 39.84
CA ASN A 788 -42.32 -25.73 40.07
C ASN A 788 -41.77 -24.35 40.57
N ASN A 789 -42.43 -23.28 40.10
CA ASN A 789 -42.73 -21.92 40.66
C ASN A 789 -41.87 -21.24 41.77
N GLY A 790 -41.63 -19.91 41.63
CA GLY A 790 -41.34 -19.03 42.80
C GLY A 790 -40.68 -17.66 42.52
N SER A 791 -41.50 -16.61 42.40
CA SER A 791 -41.26 -15.14 42.37
C SER A 791 -40.09 -14.45 43.14
N GLU A 792 -39.69 -13.26 42.62
CA GLU A 792 -39.04 -12.08 43.27
C GLU A 792 -37.54 -12.10 43.68
N GLY A 793 -36.90 -10.91 43.68
CA GLY A 793 -35.67 -10.63 44.44
C GLY A 793 -34.48 -9.97 43.69
N LEU A 794 -34.13 -8.74 44.06
CA LEU A 794 -33.04 -7.89 43.53
C LEU A 794 -31.60 -8.51 43.49
N LEU A 795 -30.86 -8.14 42.43
CA LEU A 795 -29.42 -7.76 42.42
C LEU A 795 -28.43 -8.52 43.35
N SER A 796 -27.79 -9.59 42.85
CA SER A 796 -26.32 -9.63 42.67
C SER A 796 -25.80 -10.98 42.13
N SER A 797 -25.03 -10.93 41.04
CA SER A 797 -23.94 -11.86 40.61
C SER A 797 -23.87 -12.03 39.08
N VAL A 798 -22.76 -11.59 38.48
CA VAL A 798 -22.37 -11.97 37.10
C VAL A 798 -20.89 -12.35 37.10
N LEU A 799 -20.55 -13.41 37.84
CA LEU A 799 -19.22 -14.01 37.91
C LEU A 799 -19.29 -15.55 38.05
N ALA A 800 -19.98 -16.22 37.13
CA ALA A 800 -20.01 -17.69 37.06
C ALA A 800 -20.44 -18.24 35.68
N ALA A 801 -19.66 -17.98 34.62
CA ALA A 801 -19.94 -18.52 33.27
C ALA A 801 -18.70 -18.73 32.39
N SER A 802 -17.61 -19.28 32.94
CA SER A 802 -16.48 -19.77 32.12
C SER A 802 -16.51 -21.31 32.02
N ARG A 803 -16.04 -21.82 30.87
CA ARG A 803 -16.00 -23.24 30.43
C ARG A 803 -17.25 -23.80 29.73
N SER A 804 -17.37 -23.48 28.44
CA SER A 804 -17.93 -24.41 27.45
C SER A 804 -17.16 -24.31 26.13
N ASN A 805 -16.39 -25.36 25.82
CA ASN A 805 -15.83 -25.74 24.50
C ASN A 805 -15.30 -24.63 23.58
N ILE A 806 -13.98 -24.40 23.61
CA ILE A 806 -13.25 -23.75 22.52
C ILE A 806 -13.25 -24.67 21.30
N SER A 807 -13.86 -24.24 20.19
CA SER A 807 -13.70 -24.88 18.88
C SER A 807 -14.01 -23.89 17.75
N ASN A 808 -13.06 -23.75 16.82
CA ASN A 808 -13.22 -23.21 15.47
C ASN A 808 -14.00 -21.89 15.29
N HIS A 809 -13.33 -20.76 15.56
CA HIS A 809 -13.66 -19.48 14.94
C HIS A 809 -12.48 -19.01 14.07
N MET A 810 -12.63 -19.14 12.74
CA MET A 810 -11.91 -18.28 11.79
C MET A 810 -12.80 -17.07 11.52
N GLU A 811 -12.38 -15.88 11.95
CA GLU A 811 -13.18 -14.67 11.77
C GLU A 811 -13.07 -14.11 10.34
N ARG A 812 -14.17 -13.52 9.87
CA ARG A 812 -14.26 -12.93 8.53
C ARG A 812 -13.54 -11.57 8.51
N VAL A 813 -12.38 -11.52 7.86
CA VAL A 813 -11.67 -10.25 7.61
C VAL A 813 -12.42 -9.43 6.55
N VAL A 814 -13.29 -8.53 7.00
CA VAL A 814 -14.00 -7.58 6.13
C VAL A 814 -13.06 -6.45 5.71
N ALA A 815 -12.68 -6.41 4.43
CA ALA A 815 -11.67 -5.49 3.91
C ALA A 815 -12.21 -4.05 3.69
N ALA A 816 -12.24 -3.25 4.75
CA ALA A 816 -12.56 -1.81 4.71
C ALA A 816 -11.39 -0.92 4.22
N ASN A 817 -10.72 -1.29 3.12
CA ASN A 817 -9.60 -0.53 2.54
C ASN A 817 -10.05 0.36 1.37
N GLN A 818 -10.50 1.59 1.67
CA GLN A 818 -10.88 2.58 0.64
C GLN A 818 -10.47 4.03 0.97
N SER A 819 -9.18 4.37 0.91
CA SER A 819 -8.72 5.76 0.69
C SER A 819 -7.21 5.89 0.41
N ILE A 820 -6.72 5.34 -0.71
CA ILE A 820 -5.39 5.70 -1.26
C ILE A 820 -5.53 5.95 -2.77
N LEU A 821 -5.24 7.18 -3.21
CA LEU A 821 -5.22 7.56 -4.63
C LEU A 821 -3.88 7.16 -5.26
N SER A 822 -3.75 5.89 -5.63
CA SER A 822 -2.59 5.39 -6.40
C SER A 822 -2.67 5.79 -7.89
N PRO A 823 -1.67 6.49 -8.47
CA PRO A 823 -1.67 6.79 -9.90
C PRO A 823 -1.59 5.53 -10.77
N HIS A 824 -2.43 5.43 -11.80
CA HIS A 824 -2.38 4.33 -12.77
C HIS A 824 -1.21 4.51 -13.74
N VAL A 825 -0.29 3.54 -13.79
CA VAL A 825 0.79 3.46 -14.78
C VAL A 825 0.51 2.34 -15.78
N HIS A 826 0.35 2.69 -17.06
CA HIS A 826 0.26 1.76 -18.18
C HIS A 826 1.07 2.30 -19.37
N SER A 827 1.93 1.47 -19.93
CA SER A 827 2.68 1.80 -21.16
C SER A 827 3.07 0.54 -21.92
N SER A 828 3.01 0.60 -23.25
CA SER A 828 3.57 -0.39 -24.18
C SER A 828 4.30 0.37 -25.31
N PRO A 829 5.34 -0.23 -25.94
CA PRO A 829 6.33 0.54 -26.67
C PRO A 829 6.05 0.72 -28.17
N SER A 830 6.60 1.79 -28.74
CA SER A 830 6.93 1.87 -30.17
C SER A 830 8.32 2.49 -30.34
N THR A 831 9.09 1.96 -31.29
CA THR A 831 10.51 2.29 -31.52
C THR A 831 10.68 3.34 -32.61
N PHE A 832 11.49 4.37 -32.37
CA PHE A 832 12.17 5.14 -33.43
C PHE A 832 13.54 5.64 -32.96
N ASN A 833 14.47 5.83 -33.92
CA ASN A 833 15.89 6.05 -33.65
C ASN A 833 16.31 7.53 -33.64
N HIS A 834 17.45 7.76 -32.97
CA HIS A 834 18.30 8.95 -32.93
C HIS A 834 18.14 10.06 -33.99
N LEU A 835 18.33 11.30 -33.53
CA LEU A 835 19.41 12.16 -34.05
C LEU A 835 19.96 13.13 -32.99
N ARG A 836 21.10 13.77 -33.27
CA ARG A 836 21.86 14.65 -32.35
C ARG A 836 21.60 16.13 -32.64
N GLY A 837 21.73 16.99 -31.62
CA GLY A 837 21.89 18.43 -31.84
C GLY A 837 21.90 19.25 -30.54
N LEU A 838 23.06 19.77 -30.13
CA LEU A 838 23.17 20.70 -29.00
C LEU A 838 24.27 21.74 -29.27
N HIS A 839 23.88 22.98 -29.53
CA HIS A 839 24.81 24.10 -29.78
C HIS A 839 25.10 24.89 -28.49
N ARG A 840 26.29 24.62 -27.92
CA ARG A 840 27.44 25.54 -27.67
C ARG A 840 27.18 27.05 -27.44
N VAL A 841 28.14 27.72 -26.76
CA VAL A 841 28.31 29.20 -26.56
C VAL A 841 27.42 29.72 -25.39
N ASN A 842 27.83 30.54 -24.39
CA ASN A 842 29.04 31.33 -23.99
C ASN A 842 29.03 31.44 -22.42
N LYS A 843 29.96 32.07 -21.64
CA LYS A 843 31.44 32.26 -21.60
C LYS A 843 31.78 33.19 -20.39
N LEU A 844 33.01 33.12 -19.82
CA LEU A 844 33.64 34.14 -18.92
C LEU A 844 33.01 34.30 -17.50
N GLN A 845 33.67 34.81 -16.44
CA GLN A 845 35.07 35.28 -16.22
C GLN A 845 35.48 35.26 -14.71
N THR A 846 36.78 35.09 -14.40
CA THR A 846 37.63 35.67 -13.28
C THR A 846 37.09 35.83 -11.83
N SER A 847 37.88 35.79 -10.74
CA SER A 847 39.34 35.55 -10.49
C SER A 847 39.64 35.42 -8.97
N SER A 848 40.90 35.08 -8.61
CA SER A 848 41.63 35.43 -7.33
C SER A 848 41.13 34.87 -5.97
N SER A 849 41.97 34.58 -4.96
CA SER A 849 43.45 34.37 -4.90
C SER A 849 43.97 33.89 -3.52
N ASN A 850 44.97 33.00 -3.54
CA ASN A 850 46.14 32.88 -2.64
C ASN A 850 46.06 32.39 -1.17
N SER A 851 47.22 31.86 -0.73
CA SER A 851 47.66 31.44 0.61
C SER A 851 47.01 30.21 1.26
N GLU A 852 47.69 29.51 2.18
CA GLU A 852 48.93 28.69 2.15
C GLU A 852 49.22 28.17 3.57
N ARG A 853 49.50 26.85 3.70
CA ARG A 853 50.28 26.13 4.75
C ARG A 853 49.97 26.35 6.25
N ASN A 854 49.78 25.23 6.98
CA ASN A 854 50.87 24.63 7.77
C ASN A 854 50.53 23.25 8.39
N ASP A 855 51.53 22.38 8.24
CA ASP A 855 51.93 21.13 8.92
C ASP A 855 51.86 21.11 10.47
N LEU A 856 51.97 20.00 11.24
CA LEU A 856 52.04 18.53 11.01
C LEU A 856 51.44 17.70 12.22
N PRO A 857 52.08 16.74 12.95
CA PRO A 857 51.56 15.34 12.96
C PRO A 857 51.45 14.58 14.33
N TYR A 858 50.73 13.44 14.35
CA TYR A 858 50.97 12.17 15.12
C TYR A 858 49.71 11.26 15.06
N GLN A 859 49.73 9.92 15.17
CA GLN A 859 50.78 8.89 14.99
C GLN A 859 50.11 7.53 14.62
N LYS A 860 50.87 6.56 14.08
CA LYS A 860 50.45 5.16 13.81
C LYS A 860 50.67 4.24 15.01
N SER A 861 49.93 3.11 15.03
CA SER A 861 50.47 1.79 15.39
C SER A 861 50.02 0.75 14.35
N GLU A 862 50.79 -0.33 14.15
CA GLU A 862 50.67 -1.28 13.02
C GLU A 862 50.54 -2.74 13.50
N VAL A 863 50.91 -3.71 12.62
CA VAL A 863 51.08 -5.17 12.84
C VAL A 863 49.79 -6.00 12.65
N VAL A 864 49.75 -7.03 11.77
CA VAL A 864 50.65 -7.44 10.66
C VAL A 864 49.81 -8.19 9.60
N ASP A 865 50.26 -8.20 8.35
CA ASP A 865 49.78 -9.12 7.30
C ASP A 865 50.98 -9.89 6.71
N LEU A 866 50.78 -11.15 6.28
CA LEU A 866 51.84 -12.05 5.81
C LEU A 866 51.56 -12.62 4.41
N THR A 867 52.21 -11.95 3.46
CA THR A 867 52.41 -12.25 2.05
C THR A 867 52.39 -13.73 1.60
N SER A 868 51.78 -13.98 0.43
CA SER A 868 52.51 -14.59 -0.69
C SER A 868 51.92 -14.17 -2.04
N ASN A 869 52.75 -13.67 -2.96
CA ASN A 869 52.36 -13.19 -4.29
C ASN A 869 52.61 -14.22 -5.40
N SER A 870 51.92 -14.07 -6.53
CA SER A 870 52.52 -14.29 -7.85
C SER A 870 51.92 -13.34 -8.90
N HIS A 871 52.76 -12.54 -9.55
CA HIS A 871 52.39 -11.59 -10.62
C HIS A 871 52.04 -12.29 -11.95
N TRP A 872 51.32 -11.58 -12.83
CA TRP A 872 51.83 -11.17 -14.14
C TRP A 872 51.20 -9.82 -14.55
N ASP A 873 52.02 -8.85 -14.94
CA ASP A 873 51.59 -7.49 -15.32
C ASP A 873 52.72 -6.79 -16.09
N GLU A 874 52.50 -6.34 -17.35
CA GLU A 874 53.18 -5.18 -17.96
C GLU A 874 52.68 -4.80 -19.37
N GLN A 875 53.04 -3.57 -19.80
CA GLN A 875 52.95 -2.97 -21.15
C GLN A 875 51.52 -2.67 -21.67
N LEU A 876 51.17 -1.43 -22.05
CA LEU A 876 51.94 -0.53 -22.92
C LEU A 876 51.59 0.97 -22.71
N ILE A 877 52.60 1.82 -22.47
CA ILE A 877 52.51 3.28 -22.69
C ILE A 877 53.81 3.77 -23.35
N THR A 878 53.82 4.02 -24.66
CA THR A 878 54.66 5.05 -25.31
C THR A 878 54.34 5.22 -26.80
N SER A 879 53.47 6.16 -27.15
CA SER A 879 53.50 6.88 -28.43
C SER A 879 52.64 8.15 -28.33
N LYS A 880 53.11 9.35 -28.68
CA LYS A 880 54.44 9.76 -29.15
C LYS A 880 54.82 11.12 -28.57
N PHE A 881 56.02 11.20 -27.98
CA PHE A 881 56.87 12.37 -28.17
C PHE A 881 57.28 12.43 -29.66
N ILE A 882 57.76 13.59 -30.14
CA ILE A 882 58.01 13.93 -31.56
C ILE A 882 56.75 14.45 -32.28
N VAL A 883 56.23 15.58 -31.79
CA VAL A 883 56.39 16.86 -32.52
C VAL A 883 56.97 17.86 -31.51
N SER A 884 58.30 17.87 -31.39
CA SER A 884 59.05 18.81 -30.57
C SER A 884 60.00 19.58 -31.50
N GLN A 885 60.29 20.84 -31.17
CA GLN A 885 61.00 21.80 -32.02
C GLN A 885 60.35 22.09 -33.39
N CYS A 886 59.37 22.98 -33.39
CA CYS A 886 59.34 24.09 -34.35
C CYS A 886 58.69 25.30 -33.66
N LYS A 887 59.52 26.24 -33.19
CA LYS A 887 59.10 27.49 -32.55
C LYS A 887 59.87 28.65 -33.20
N SER A 888 59.60 28.85 -34.47
CA SER A 888 60.21 29.87 -35.33
C SER A 888 59.23 30.19 -36.47
N GLU A 889 59.17 31.47 -36.86
CA GLU A 889 58.48 32.01 -38.04
C GLU A 889 56.97 31.71 -38.18
N GLY A 890 56.13 32.74 -38.03
CA GLY A 890 54.70 32.66 -38.31
C GLY A 890 54.40 32.86 -39.80
N LEU A 891 53.50 32.03 -40.34
CA LEU A 891 52.92 32.16 -41.68
C LEU A 891 51.42 31.84 -41.64
N ASP A 892 50.66 32.41 -42.57
CA ASP A 892 49.20 32.55 -42.50
C ASP A 892 48.36 31.31 -42.86
N ASP A 893 47.17 31.25 -42.27
CA ASP A 893 46.19 30.17 -42.37
C ASP A 893 45.32 30.27 -43.64
N ASN A 894 45.91 30.02 -44.82
CA ASN A 894 45.14 29.88 -46.07
C ASN A 894 45.73 28.91 -47.12
N SER A 895 46.79 28.18 -46.80
CA SER A 895 47.64 27.49 -47.81
C SER A 895 47.52 25.95 -47.85
N ILE A 896 46.61 25.33 -47.07
CA ILE A 896 46.31 23.88 -47.17
C ILE A 896 44.80 23.64 -47.39
N ARG A 897 44.27 24.31 -48.41
CA ARG A 897 43.01 23.96 -49.09
C ARG A 897 43.18 24.07 -50.60
N ILE A 898 43.82 23.07 -51.23
CA ILE A 898 43.66 22.66 -52.66
C ILE A 898 44.41 21.32 -52.91
N ILE A 899 44.11 20.31 -52.08
CA ILE A 899 44.15 18.89 -52.48
C ILE A 899 42.97 18.22 -51.77
N GLY A 900 42.01 17.58 -52.44
CA GLY A 900 41.78 17.47 -53.87
C GLY A 900 40.64 16.48 -54.11
N MET A 901 39.45 16.95 -54.46
CA MET A 901 38.32 16.06 -54.79
C MET A 901 38.51 15.49 -56.20
N GLN A 902 38.91 14.22 -56.34
CA GLN A 902 38.65 13.40 -57.54
C GLN A 902 39.14 11.95 -57.38
N HIS A 903 38.44 11.03 -58.06
CA HIS A 903 38.70 9.58 -58.20
C HIS A 903 38.74 8.74 -56.89
N ALA A 904 38.14 7.54 -56.83
CA ALA A 904 37.72 6.65 -57.92
C ALA A 904 36.29 6.10 -57.76
N GLN A 905 35.62 5.91 -58.90
CA GLN A 905 34.53 4.94 -59.09
C GLN A 905 35.15 3.61 -59.57
N VAL A 906 34.51 2.47 -59.29
CA VAL A 906 34.47 1.32 -60.23
C VAL A 906 33.09 0.65 -60.17
N ASP A 907 32.43 0.69 -61.32
CA ASP A 907 31.35 -0.14 -61.90
C ASP A 907 30.40 -1.02 -61.06
N THR A 908 29.13 -0.57 -61.01
CA THR A 908 28.00 -1.02 -61.87
C THR A 908 28.03 -2.44 -62.49
N LEU A 909 26.91 -3.20 -62.41
CA LEU A 909 26.07 -3.65 -63.55
C LEU A 909 25.06 -4.78 -63.21
N VAL A 910 23.87 -4.71 -63.86
CA VAL A 910 23.03 -5.83 -64.36
C VAL A 910 22.24 -6.72 -63.35
N VAL A 911 20.95 -7.08 -63.56
CA VAL A 911 19.85 -6.58 -64.43
C VAL A 911 18.48 -7.25 -64.08
N LEU A 912 17.37 -6.76 -64.67
CA LEU A 912 15.99 -7.34 -64.75
C LEU A 912 15.18 -7.36 -63.41
N GLU A 913 13.93 -6.88 -63.34
CA GLU A 913 12.65 -7.25 -64.04
C GLU A 913 12.06 -8.59 -63.54
N ASP A 914 10.76 -8.74 -63.23
CA ASP A 914 9.70 -7.75 -62.98
C ASP A 914 8.49 -8.42 -62.25
N ASP A 915 7.37 -7.69 -62.13
CA ASP A 915 5.97 -8.18 -62.11
C ASP A 915 5.34 -8.93 -60.90
N ILE A 916 4.41 -8.22 -60.26
CA ILE A 916 2.95 -8.53 -60.18
C ILE A 916 2.40 -9.83 -59.53
N ARG A 917 1.25 -9.62 -58.85
CA ARG A 917 0.15 -10.54 -58.45
C ARG A 917 0.16 -11.26 -57.09
N THR A 918 -0.84 -10.84 -56.31
CA THR A 918 -1.62 -11.63 -55.34
C THR A 918 -2.08 -12.99 -55.86
N GLU A 919 -2.17 -13.98 -54.96
CA GLU A 919 -3.41 -14.77 -54.81
C GLU A 919 -3.57 -15.37 -53.40
N LYS A 920 -4.75 -15.97 -53.13
CA LYS A 920 -5.11 -16.61 -51.85
C LYS A 920 -5.07 -18.13 -52.01
N THR A 921 -4.88 -18.89 -50.91
CA THR A 921 -5.51 -20.21 -50.81
C THR A 921 -5.79 -20.65 -49.36
N ASP A 922 -7.08 -20.60 -49.06
CA ASP A 922 -7.88 -21.02 -47.92
C ASP A 922 -7.67 -22.41 -47.26
N LEU A 923 -8.15 -22.51 -45.99
CA LEU A 923 -8.72 -23.70 -45.29
C LEU A 923 -7.74 -24.83 -44.84
N LYS A 924 -7.93 -25.57 -43.71
CA LYS A 924 -9.17 -25.98 -43.00
C LYS A 924 -8.96 -26.42 -41.52
N HIS A 925 -9.75 -25.82 -40.60
CA HIS A 925 -10.51 -26.40 -39.46
C HIS A 925 -10.01 -27.47 -38.42
N LYS A 926 -10.46 -27.20 -37.17
CA LYS A 926 -10.93 -28.13 -36.07
C LYS A 926 -9.85 -28.80 -35.17
N HIS A 927 -10.15 -29.23 -33.93
CA HIS A 927 -11.45 -29.44 -33.23
C HIS A 927 -11.46 -28.88 -31.77
N VAL A 928 -12.64 -28.85 -31.12
CA VAL A 928 -12.89 -28.32 -29.75
C VAL A 928 -13.32 -29.42 -28.76
N SER A 929 -13.00 -29.26 -27.47
CA SER A 929 -13.65 -29.94 -26.32
C SER A 929 -13.85 -28.95 -25.14
N THR A 930 -14.71 -29.27 -24.16
CA THR A 930 -15.36 -28.26 -23.28
C THR A 930 -15.32 -28.55 -21.77
N GLY A 931 -15.29 -27.48 -20.95
CA GLY A 931 -15.49 -27.46 -19.49
C GLY A 931 -16.37 -26.27 -19.04
N PRO A 932 -16.96 -26.29 -17.82
CA PRO A 932 -18.09 -25.42 -17.46
C PRO A 932 -17.71 -24.01 -16.98
N ALA A 933 -18.68 -23.08 -17.05
CA ALA A 933 -18.54 -21.67 -16.63
C ALA A 933 -19.80 -21.15 -15.90
N PRO A 934 -19.68 -20.20 -14.95
CA PRO A 934 -20.79 -19.64 -14.17
C PRO A 934 -21.61 -18.56 -14.92
N SER A 935 -22.76 -18.20 -14.38
CA SER A 935 -23.81 -17.41 -15.06
C SER A 935 -23.83 -15.91 -14.70
N GLY A 936 -23.90 -15.06 -15.73
CA GLY A 936 -24.28 -13.64 -15.65
C GLY A 936 -24.87 -13.16 -16.98
N GLU A 937 -25.62 -12.06 -17.00
CA GLU A 937 -26.27 -11.59 -18.25
C GLU A 937 -25.31 -10.83 -19.17
N GLU A 938 -24.34 -10.08 -18.62
CA GLU A 938 -23.29 -9.44 -19.43
C GLU A 938 -22.40 -10.48 -20.13
N THR A 939 -22.06 -11.59 -19.44
CA THR A 939 -21.34 -12.71 -20.05
C THR A 939 -22.18 -13.47 -21.08
N ARG A 940 -23.51 -13.46 -21.01
CA ARG A 940 -24.37 -13.94 -22.12
C ARG A 940 -24.24 -13.03 -23.35
N GLY A 941 -24.20 -11.71 -23.17
CA GLY A 941 -23.98 -10.74 -24.25
C GLY A 941 -22.62 -10.90 -24.92
N ALA A 942 -21.54 -10.96 -24.14
CA ALA A 942 -20.18 -11.15 -24.66
C ALA A 942 -20.04 -12.49 -25.42
N ASN A 943 -20.53 -13.59 -24.84
CA ASN A 943 -20.49 -14.91 -25.50
C ASN A 943 -21.38 -15.01 -26.74
N PHE A 944 -22.42 -14.17 -26.88
CA PHE A 944 -23.18 -14.06 -28.12
C PHE A 944 -22.38 -13.30 -29.18
N LEU A 945 -21.79 -12.16 -28.85
CA LEU A 945 -21.00 -11.36 -29.79
C LEU A 945 -19.79 -12.12 -30.35
N ILE A 946 -19.08 -12.90 -29.52
CA ILE A 946 -18.00 -13.79 -29.98
C ILE A 946 -18.52 -14.75 -31.05
N LYS A 947 -19.66 -15.42 -30.82
CA LYS A 947 -20.26 -16.36 -31.78
C LYS A 947 -20.80 -15.70 -33.04
N VAL A 948 -21.17 -14.42 -32.98
CA VAL A 948 -21.49 -13.64 -34.18
C VAL A 948 -20.21 -13.33 -34.97
N GLN A 949 -19.12 -12.96 -34.28
CA GLN A 949 -17.81 -12.69 -34.91
C GLN A 949 -17.14 -13.95 -35.49
N GLU A 950 -17.42 -15.14 -34.95
CA GLU A 950 -17.01 -16.44 -35.50
C GLU A 950 -17.76 -16.87 -36.76
N LYS A 951 -18.89 -16.23 -37.10
CA LYS A 951 -19.84 -16.70 -38.12
C LYS A 951 -20.20 -15.69 -39.21
N LEU A 952 -19.88 -14.41 -39.02
CA LEU A 952 -19.95 -13.36 -40.04
C LEU A 952 -18.54 -13.12 -40.61
N THR A 953 -18.42 -12.67 -41.87
CA THR A 953 -17.16 -12.09 -42.36
C THR A 953 -16.85 -10.77 -41.64
N PRO A 954 -15.62 -10.23 -41.69
CA PRO A 954 -15.30 -8.93 -41.11
C PRO A 954 -16.21 -7.79 -41.61
N GLU A 955 -16.66 -7.86 -42.86
CA GLU A 955 -17.58 -6.91 -43.50
C GLU A 955 -19.00 -7.05 -42.95
N GLU A 956 -19.55 -8.26 -42.96
CA GLU A 956 -20.87 -8.56 -42.38
C GLU A 956 -20.91 -8.23 -40.87
N TYR A 957 -19.83 -8.50 -40.13
CA TYR A 957 -19.73 -8.15 -38.71
C TYR A 957 -19.74 -6.64 -38.50
N LYS A 958 -19.10 -5.88 -39.39
CA LYS A 958 -19.12 -4.41 -39.40
C LYS A 958 -20.53 -3.88 -39.71
N GLU A 959 -21.28 -4.52 -40.59
CA GLU A 959 -22.71 -4.22 -40.83
C GLU A 959 -23.58 -4.54 -39.60
N PHE A 960 -23.42 -5.72 -38.99
CA PHE A 960 -24.11 -6.10 -37.76
C PHE A 960 -23.87 -5.09 -36.63
N VAL A 961 -22.61 -4.68 -36.40
CA VAL A 961 -22.26 -3.64 -35.43
C VAL A 961 -22.85 -2.28 -35.81
N GLY A 962 -22.99 -1.98 -37.11
CA GLY A 962 -23.74 -0.83 -37.62
C GLY A 962 -25.22 -0.86 -37.24
N TYR A 963 -25.90 -1.98 -37.49
CA TYR A 963 -27.31 -2.19 -37.12
C TYR A 963 -27.53 -2.12 -35.60
N MET A 964 -26.64 -2.72 -34.81
CA MET A 964 -26.68 -2.65 -33.33
C MET A 964 -26.47 -1.21 -32.81
N LYS A 965 -25.61 -0.42 -33.46
CA LYS A 965 -25.47 1.01 -33.16
C LYS A 965 -26.73 1.78 -33.53
N ALA A 966 -27.30 1.56 -34.72
CA ALA A 966 -28.54 2.20 -35.17
C ALA A 966 -29.74 1.90 -34.24
N LEU A 967 -29.83 0.68 -33.70
CA LEU A 967 -30.84 0.27 -32.73
C LEU A 967 -30.69 1.01 -31.38
N LYS A 968 -29.46 1.32 -30.97
CA LYS A 968 -29.16 2.09 -29.75
C LYS A 968 -29.34 3.61 -29.94
N SER A 969 -29.02 4.16 -31.11
CA SER A 969 -29.13 5.59 -31.44
C SER A 969 -30.50 6.01 -31.98
N LYS A 970 -31.39 5.05 -32.33
CA LYS A 970 -32.67 5.27 -33.02
C LYS A 970 -32.55 5.95 -34.40
N THR A 971 -31.39 5.86 -35.06
CA THR A 971 -31.14 6.54 -36.35
C THR A 971 -31.75 5.84 -37.57
N MET A 972 -32.40 4.69 -37.38
CA MET A 972 -33.19 3.97 -38.37
C MET A 972 -34.50 3.50 -37.73
N LYS A 973 -35.55 3.23 -38.52
CA LYS A 973 -36.75 2.56 -38.00
C LYS A 973 -36.38 1.15 -37.57
N ILE A 974 -36.82 0.73 -36.39
CA ILE A 974 -36.38 -0.55 -35.82
C ILE A 974 -36.86 -1.77 -36.61
N ASN A 975 -37.97 -1.65 -37.35
CA ASN A 975 -38.46 -2.70 -38.24
C ASN A 975 -37.40 -3.03 -39.31
N ASP A 976 -36.91 -2.01 -40.01
CA ASP A 976 -35.88 -2.10 -41.04
C ASP A 976 -34.60 -2.74 -40.48
N VAL A 977 -34.16 -2.28 -39.30
CA VAL A 977 -32.97 -2.81 -38.60
C VAL A 977 -33.15 -4.29 -38.23
N LEU A 978 -34.32 -4.68 -37.73
CA LEU A 978 -34.61 -6.07 -37.39
C LEU A 978 -34.72 -6.96 -38.63
N GLN A 979 -35.29 -6.48 -39.73
CA GLN A 979 -35.30 -7.21 -41.01
C GLN A 979 -33.89 -7.39 -41.59
N SER A 980 -33.03 -6.37 -41.53
CA SER A 980 -31.63 -6.49 -41.92
C SER A 980 -30.87 -7.53 -41.09
N ILE A 981 -31.05 -7.55 -39.77
CA ILE A 981 -30.41 -8.54 -38.89
C ILE A 981 -30.98 -9.96 -39.14
N VAL A 982 -32.27 -10.11 -39.42
CA VAL A 982 -32.86 -11.41 -39.83
C VAL A 982 -32.19 -11.90 -41.12
N LYS A 983 -32.11 -11.06 -42.15
CA LYS A 983 -31.49 -11.40 -43.44
C LYS A 983 -29.99 -11.73 -43.33
N LEU A 984 -29.28 -11.10 -42.39
CA LEU A 984 -27.85 -11.36 -42.14
C LEU A 984 -27.60 -12.74 -41.47
N PHE A 985 -28.59 -13.24 -40.72
CA PHE A 985 -28.54 -14.52 -40.01
C PHE A 985 -29.43 -15.62 -40.61
N SER A 986 -30.12 -15.40 -41.74
CA SER A 986 -31.03 -16.37 -42.36
C SER A 986 -30.34 -17.49 -43.16
N THR A 987 -29.02 -17.66 -43.05
CA THR A 987 -28.33 -18.83 -43.60
C THR A 987 -28.40 -20.00 -42.62
N PRO A 988 -28.46 -21.27 -43.09
CA PRO A 988 -28.64 -22.42 -42.20
C PRO A 988 -27.60 -22.53 -41.07
N GLU A 989 -26.36 -22.13 -41.33
CA GLU A 989 -25.29 -22.10 -40.33
C GLU A 989 -25.41 -21.01 -39.26
N ARG A 990 -26.27 -20.00 -39.49
CA ARG A 990 -26.48 -18.82 -38.61
C ARG A 990 -27.83 -18.84 -37.90
N PHE A 991 -28.69 -19.82 -38.16
CA PHE A 991 -30.01 -19.95 -37.53
C PHE A 991 -29.97 -19.96 -35.99
N LEU A 992 -28.88 -20.46 -35.38
CA LEU A 992 -28.68 -20.41 -33.93
C LEU A 992 -28.37 -19.00 -33.39
N LEU A 993 -27.79 -18.12 -34.21
CA LEU A 993 -27.63 -16.69 -33.90
C LEU A 993 -28.95 -15.96 -34.08
N LEU A 994 -29.66 -16.24 -35.18
CA LEU A 994 -30.98 -15.70 -35.51
C LEU A 994 -31.98 -15.94 -34.36
N THR A 995 -32.11 -17.19 -33.90
CA THR A 995 -33.01 -17.55 -32.79
C THR A 995 -32.59 -16.95 -31.44
N ARG A 996 -31.27 -16.88 -31.14
CA ARG A 996 -30.77 -16.27 -29.90
C ARG A 996 -30.80 -14.74 -29.89
N PHE A 997 -30.78 -14.08 -31.06
CA PHE A 997 -30.85 -12.62 -31.12
C PHE A 997 -32.14 -12.06 -30.51
N LYS A 998 -33.23 -12.85 -30.55
CA LYS A 998 -34.52 -12.58 -29.90
C LYS A 998 -34.39 -12.10 -28.44
N ASP A 999 -33.45 -12.65 -27.68
CA ASP A 999 -33.25 -12.28 -26.28
C ASP A 999 -32.82 -10.81 -26.13
N PHE A 1000 -32.04 -10.31 -27.09
CA PHE A 1000 -31.56 -8.93 -27.14
C PHE A 1000 -32.54 -7.95 -27.82
N VAL A 1001 -33.62 -8.45 -28.45
CA VAL A 1001 -34.69 -7.61 -29.00
C VAL A 1001 -35.55 -7.04 -27.85
N PRO A 1002 -35.78 -5.72 -27.77
CA PRO A 1002 -36.62 -5.12 -26.74
C PRO A 1002 -38.04 -5.70 -26.74
N ALA A 1003 -38.57 -6.03 -25.55
CA ALA A 1003 -39.79 -6.83 -25.39
C ALA A 1003 -40.97 -6.42 -26.30
N LYS A 1004 -41.22 -5.11 -26.46
CA LYS A 1004 -42.31 -4.55 -27.29
C LYS A 1004 -42.18 -4.80 -28.80
N TYR A 1005 -41.06 -5.33 -29.29
CA TYR A 1005 -40.85 -5.72 -30.69
C TYR A 1005 -40.61 -7.23 -30.89
N ARG A 1006 -40.54 -8.02 -29.80
CA ARG A 1006 -40.33 -9.48 -29.90
C ARG A 1006 -41.41 -10.20 -30.71
N PRO A 1007 -42.72 -9.88 -30.63
CA PRO A 1007 -43.74 -10.54 -31.44
C PRO A 1007 -43.57 -10.31 -32.95
N MET A 1008 -43.07 -9.14 -33.36
CA MET A 1008 -42.77 -8.83 -34.77
C MET A 1008 -41.50 -9.56 -35.22
N TYR A 1009 -40.49 -9.65 -34.36
CA TYR A 1009 -39.30 -10.47 -34.62
C TYR A 1009 -39.67 -11.95 -34.78
N GLU A 1010 -40.58 -12.47 -33.96
CA GLU A 1010 -41.13 -13.82 -34.07
C GLU A 1010 -41.94 -14.07 -35.36
N GLN A 1011 -42.55 -13.04 -35.96
CA GLN A 1011 -43.15 -13.17 -37.28
C GLN A 1011 -42.08 -13.26 -38.38
N TYR A 1012 -41.00 -12.48 -38.29
CA TYR A 1012 -39.88 -12.61 -39.23
C TYR A 1012 -39.18 -13.98 -39.09
N LEU A 1013 -38.98 -14.48 -37.88
CA LEU A 1013 -38.43 -15.84 -37.60
C LEU A 1013 -39.27 -17.00 -38.17
N LYS A 1014 -40.54 -16.77 -38.52
CA LYS A 1014 -41.42 -17.77 -39.15
C LYS A 1014 -41.42 -17.69 -40.69
N ASN A 1015 -40.83 -16.63 -41.25
CA ASN A 1015 -40.84 -16.30 -42.66
C ASN A 1015 -39.41 -16.27 -43.27
N SER A 1016 -38.40 -16.71 -42.51
CA SER A 1016 -36.96 -16.57 -42.78
C SER A 1016 -36.22 -17.91 -42.90
#